data_AF-A0A0F6W412-F1
#
_entry.id   AF-A0A0F6W412-F1
#
_cell.length_a   1.000
_cell.length_b   1.000
_cell.length_c   1.000
_cell.angle_alpha   90.00
_cell.angle_beta   90.00
_cell.angle_gamma   90.00
#
_symmetry.space_group_name_H-M   'P 1'
#
loop_
_entity.id
_entity.type
_entity.pdbx_description
1 polymer ?
#
loop_
_entity_poly.entity_id
_entity_poly.type
_entity_poly.pdbx_seq_one_letter_code
_entity_poly.pdbx_strand_id
1 'polypeptide(L)'
;MQQDLLDIAHLADVDHHGLYVDFGTPARMKYTIGHWRTGWGSDGADGDETFTHATDASRVYFSMRQAGPVTMRVRMRPIGSRRLQVFVNNRSLPEGIQLAEGAEFRDYDIAIPADMIRAGENALLLRFGGTTRVGDENVSVAVSSIRFIPGTPTEGERFLAPDLAALVAQIDVGGTERRAIAVRAPTTVTYHLEVPQGGRLVLGVGGEGTVAGARARIVVQPEGGEAAEVYSAAVGNRWDDQNVDLTRFAGQVVRLELIAEGTGEGGRVAWSVPGIMVAPPQVAELRPVRNVVVLLIDTLRASKLRPFNPQSRVRTPVLERIAQEGTVFEAAQSQENWTKPSVASVLTGLTPSTHGAKTDAARVPDSAELVSEVFDGAGFATGSFLANGYVSDRFGFRQGWDHYVNYIRDNRSTEAEDVFREAGDFIEQHKDERFFVYIQTIDPHVPYDPPAEFLSMYDSRTDYAGQVRPRMTGELLERAKRNPPEVTFDASDRRRLEALHDGEISYHDRELGRFLERLQQLGVGEDTLLVITSDHGEEFNEHNSWGHGHSLYQELINVPLIFWRPGVVPAQRVAHTVSTMQISPTVLELAQVQGLRNAEGRALTPELRGEIPAGPQVAFSDFLDDRRAIRAGRWKLILRGHNPTMFDLQSDPGEQRELDMNRHPIAARYLRVLIGQYLGAIDRGNWLSADQRARTQLGTESIEIDPVLCAQLRELGYGCTEGTAPPSAVGQTD
;
A
#
# COMPACT_ATOMS: atom_id res chain seq x y z
N MET A 1 -7.53 -5.02 21.38
CA MET A 1 -7.74 -6.03 20.33
C MET A 1 -6.97 -5.57 19.12
N GLN A 2 -6.05 -6.38 18.59
CA GLN A 2 -5.22 -5.98 17.45
C GLN A 2 -5.89 -6.34 16.11
N GLN A 3 -6.64 -7.44 16.04
CA GLN A 3 -7.41 -7.78 14.84
C GLN A 3 -8.69 -8.49 15.25
N ASP A 4 -9.86 -7.93 14.91
CA ASP A 4 -11.15 -8.61 15.01
C ASP A 4 -11.42 -9.35 13.70
N LEU A 5 -11.49 -10.68 13.73
CA LEU A 5 -11.73 -11.47 12.52
C LEU A 5 -13.19 -11.33 12.02
N LEU A 6 -14.12 -10.81 12.84
CA LEU A 6 -15.47 -10.49 12.38
C LEU A 6 -15.46 -9.35 11.36
N ASP A 7 -14.67 -8.30 11.62
CA ASP A 7 -14.63 -7.10 10.78
C ASP A 7 -13.98 -7.36 9.42
N ILE A 8 -13.12 -8.38 9.35
CA ILE A 8 -12.47 -8.83 8.11
C ILE A 8 -13.00 -10.16 7.60
N ALA A 9 -14.17 -10.63 8.05
CA ALA A 9 -14.71 -11.93 7.64
C ALA A 9 -14.90 -12.06 6.11
N HIS A 10 -15.23 -10.96 5.44
CA HIS A 10 -15.31 -10.87 3.98
C HIS A 10 -13.97 -11.13 3.26
N LEU A 11 -12.83 -11.02 3.95
CA LEU A 11 -11.50 -11.34 3.43
C LEU A 11 -11.14 -12.82 3.57
N ALA A 12 -11.90 -13.60 4.33
CA ALA A 12 -11.64 -15.02 4.48
C ALA A 12 -11.93 -15.79 3.19
N ASP A 13 -11.11 -16.80 2.93
CA ASP A 13 -11.42 -17.84 1.96
C ASP A 13 -12.39 -18.83 2.62
N VAL A 14 -13.51 -19.13 1.96
CA VAL A 14 -14.54 -20.04 2.48
C VAL A 14 -14.58 -21.30 1.61
N ASP A 15 -14.19 -22.42 2.20
CA ASP A 15 -14.30 -23.74 1.60
C ASP A 15 -15.51 -24.47 2.18
N HIS A 16 -16.52 -24.73 1.34
CA HIS A 16 -17.70 -25.51 1.68
C HIS A 16 -17.94 -26.50 0.52
N HIS A 17 -17.43 -27.72 0.67
CA HIS A 17 -17.34 -28.70 -0.43
C HIS A 17 -16.55 -28.15 -1.64
N GLY A 18 -15.47 -27.42 -1.36
CA GLY A 18 -14.68 -26.69 -2.34
C GLY A 18 -14.65 -25.20 -2.06
N LEU A 19 -13.60 -24.53 -2.54
CA LEU A 19 -13.44 -23.09 -2.40
C LEU A 19 -14.54 -22.36 -3.17
N TYR A 20 -15.32 -21.54 -2.47
CA TYR A 20 -16.43 -20.77 -3.04
C TYR A 20 -16.05 -19.30 -3.19
N VAL A 21 -16.18 -18.79 -4.42
CA VAL A 21 -15.98 -17.38 -4.77
C VAL A 21 -17.32 -16.81 -5.21
N ASP A 22 -17.86 -15.93 -4.40
CA ASP A 22 -19.07 -15.17 -4.69
C ASP A 22 -18.68 -13.91 -5.48
N PHE A 23 -19.21 -13.76 -6.69
CA PHE A 23 -19.02 -12.56 -7.50
C PHE A 23 -20.05 -11.46 -7.17
N GLY A 24 -21.16 -11.81 -6.54
CA GLY A 24 -22.19 -10.86 -6.15
C GLY A 24 -21.82 -9.91 -5.01
N THR A 25 -20.69 -10.13 -4.34
CA THR A 25 -20.27 -9.35 -3.17
C THR A 25 -18.87 -8.76 -3.33
N PRO A 26 -18.50 -7.71 -2.55
CA PRO A 26 -17.14 -7.17 -2.50
C PRO A 26 -16.07 -8.20 -2.14
N ALA A 27 -16.46 -9.34 -1.53
CA ALA A 27 -15.57 -10.43 -1.17
C ALA A 27 -14.81 -11.03 -2.36
N ARG A 28 -15.22 -10.77 -3.62
CA ARG A 28 -14.48 -11.18 -4.81
C ARG A 28 -13.17 -10.43 -5.02
N MET A 29 -13.01 -9.22 -4.48
CA MET A 29 -11.88 -8.32 -4.82
C MET A 29 -10.52 -8.92 -4.48
N LYS A 30 -10.47 -9.74 -3.43
CA LYS A 30 -9.27 -10.52 -3.03
C LYS A 30 -8.87 -11.61 -4.05
N TYR A 31 -9.79 -12.00 -4.92
CA TYR A 31 -9.55 -12.95 -6.02
C TYR A 31 -9.30 -12.25 -7.35
N THR A 32 -9.59 -10.95 -7.48
CA THR A 32 -9.54 -10.25 -8.78
C THR A 32 -8.50 -9.13 -8.87
N ILE A 33 -7.61 -8.91 -7.90
CA ILE A 33 -6.76 -7.69 -7.84
C ILE A 33 -7.67 -6.43 -7.88
N GLY A 34 -8.78 -6.49 -7.14
CA GLY A 34 -9.76 -5.41 -7.11
C GLY A 34 -10.40 -5.16 -8.47
N HIS A 35 -10.33 -3.90 -8.92
CA HIS A 35 -10.77 -3.44 -10.24
C HIS A 35 -9.62 -3.18 -11.23
N TRP A 36 -8.37 -3.35 -10.81
CA TRP A 36 -7.21 -2.93 -11.60
C TRP A 36 -6.79 -3.98 -12.65
N ARG A 37 -7.13 -3.73 -13.92
CA ARG A 37 -6.80 -4.58 -15.10
C ARG A 37 -7.29 -6.03 -14.96
N THR A 38 -8.54 -6.22 -14.56
CA THR A 38 -9.02 -7.53 -14.10
C THR A 38 -9.93 -8.23 -15.11
N GLY A 39 -10.61 -7.44 -15.96
CA GLY A 39 -11.67 -7.90 -16.85
C GLY A 39 -13.04 -8.02 -16.18
N TRP A 40 -13.17 -7.62 -14.92
CA TRP A 40 -14.43 -7.59 -14.19
C TRP A 40 -14.98 -6.17 -14.16
N GLY A 41 -16.23 -6.00 -14.59
CA GLY A 41 -16.94 -4.73 -14.67
C GLY A 41 -17.87 -4.50 -13.48
N SER A 42 -19.01 -3.90 -13.78
CA SER A 42 -20.06 -3.54 -12.83
C SER A 42 -20.75 -4.75 -12.19
N ASP A 43 -21.24 -4.53 -10.97
CA ASP A 43 -22.12 -5.45 -10.26
C ASP A 43 -23.58 -5.24 -10.63
N GLY A 44 -24.35 -6.31 -10.54
CA GLY A 44 -25.78 -6.33 -10.78
C GLY A 44 -26.50 -7.37 -9.94
N ALA A 45 -27.83 -7.29 -9.96
CA ALA A 45 -28.71 -8.25 -9.33
C ALA A 45 -29.91 -8.55 -10.24
N ASP A 46 -30.39 -9.79 -10.19
CA ASP A 46 -31.59 -10.26 -10.89
C ASP A 46 -32.37 -11.21 -9.98
N GLY A 47 -33.46 -10.71 -9.40
CA GLY A 47 -34.13 -11.38 -8.28
C GLY A 47 -33.19 -11.50 -7.07
N ASP A 48 -33.02 -12.74 -6.59
CA ASP A 48 -32.11 -13.06 -5.49
C ASP A 48 -30.67 -13.35 -5.96
N GLU A 49 -30.41 -13.36 -7.27
CA GLU A 49 -29.10 -13.65 -7.83
C GLU A 49 -28.28 -12.37 -8.01
N THR A 50 -27.18 -12.26 -7.27
CA THR A 50 -26.19 -11.19 -7.42
C THR A 50 -25.03 -11.64 -8.31
N PHE A 51 -24.49 -10.74 -9.14
CA PHE A 51 -23.45 -11.08 -10.11
C PHE A 51 -22.54 -9.91 -10.45
N THR A 52 -21.42 -10.21 -11.11
CA THR A 52 -20.55 -9.23 -11.76
C THR A 52 -20.47 -9.49 -13.26
N HIS A 53 -20.44 -8.42 -14.05
CA HIS A 53 -20.16 -8.52 -15.48
C HIS A 53 -18.69 -8.88 -15.75
N ALA A 54 -18.47 -9.83 -16.65
CA ALA A 54 -17.16 -10.21 -17.13
C ALA A 54 -16.97 -9.71 -18.57
N THR A 55 -15.81 -9.14 -18.88
CA THR A 55 -15.42 -8.76 -20.25
C THR A 55 -14.88 -9.97 -21.01
N ASP A 56 -14.33 -9.75 -22.20
CA ASP A 56 -13.71 -10.77 -23.06
C ASP A 56 -12.55 -11.54 -22.41
N ALA A 57 -11.87 -10.97 -21.42
CA ALA A 57 -10.74 -11.59 -20.73
C ALA A 57 -10.74 -11.24 -19.23
N SER A 58 -11.20 -12.18 -18.40
CA SER A 58 -11.40 -11.97 -16.95
C SER A 58 -10.53 -12.89 -16.11
N ARG A 59 -9.85 -12.35 -15.09
CA ARG A 59 -8.85 -13.07 -14.27
C ARG A 59 -9.31 -13.32 -12.84
N VAL A 60 -8.96 -14.50 -12.31
CA VAL A 60 -9.24 -14.90 -10.93
C VAL A 60 -8.01 -15.60 -10.36
N TYR A 61 -7.65 -15.31 -9.12
CA TYR A 61 -6.56 -15.97 -8.40
C TYR A 61 -7.11 -16.73 -7.21
N PHE A 62 -6.86 -18.04 -7.15
CA PHE A 62 -7.42 -18.93 -6.14
C PHE A 62 -6.36 -19.85 -5.55
N SER A 63 -6.52 -20.27 -4.29
CA SER A 63 -5.58 -21.15 -3.62
C SER A 63 -6.12 -22.57 -3.51
N MET A 64 -5.27 -23.56 -3.76
CA MET A 64 -5.57 -24.98 -3.55
C MET A 64 -4.61 -25.56 -2.52
N ARG A 65 -5.11 -26.38 -1.58
CA ARG A 65 -4.27 -27.00 -0.55
C ARG A 65 -3.22 -27.95 -1.13
N GLN A 66 -3.59 -28.67 -2.18
CA GLN A 66 -2.77 -29.69 -2.82
C GLN A 66 -2.92 -29.59 -4.33
N ALA A 67 -1.89 -30.00 -5.06
CA ALA A 67 -2.02 -30.28 -6.49
C ALA A 67 -2.95 -31.49 -6.69
N GLY A 68 -3.77 -31.44 -7.73
CA GLY A 68 -4.74 -32.50 -7.98
C GLY A 68 -5.79 -32.07 -8.99
N PRO A 69 -6.60 -33.01 -9.50
CA PRO A 69 -7.70 -32.66 -10.39
C PRO A 69 -8.69 -31.76 -9.66
N VAL A 70 -9.28 -30.80 -10.37
CA VAL A 70 -10.28 -29.87 -9.82
C VAL A 70 -11.43 -29.76 -10.80
N THR A 71 -12.66 -29.81 -10.32
CA THR A 71 -13.82 -29.33 -11.10
C THR A 71 -14.12 -27.89 -10.72
N MET A 72 -13.99 -26.99 -11.68
CA MET A 72 -14.42 -25.61 -11.58
C MET A 72 -15.88 -25.51 -12.02
N ARG A 73 -16.79 -25.24 -11.09
CA ARG A 73 -18.20 -24.93 -11.37
C ARG A 73 -18.37 -23.43 -11.47
N VAL A 74 -18.73 -22.93 -12.65
CA VAL A 74 -19.02 -21.50 -12.86
C VAL A 74 -20.53 -21.32 -13.01
N ARG A 75 -21.14 -20.55 -12.11
CA ARG A 75 -22.55 -20.14 -12.23
C ARG A 75 -22.60 -18.81 -12.97
N MET A 76 -23.07 -18.83 -14.22
CA MET A 76 -23.08 -17.65 -15.07
C MET A 76 -24.24 -17.63 -16.06
N ARG A 77 -24.52 -16.42 -16.58
CA ARG A 77 -25.47 -16.15 -17.65
C ARG A 77 -24.74 -15.55 -18.85
N PRO A 78 -24.81 -16.19 -20.03
CA PRO A 78 -24.26 -15.63 -21.26
C PRO A 78 -25.00 -14.36 -21.72
N ILE A 79 -24.26 -13.34 -22.16
CA ILE A 79 -24.83 -12.06 -22.64
C ILE A 79 -24.33 -11.76 -24.05
N GLY A 80 -23.02 -11.49 -24.18
CA GLY A 80 -22.36 -11.16 -25.45
C GLY A 80 -21.51 -12.28 -26.03
N SER A 81 -21.39 -13.41 -25.34
CA SER A 81 -20.58 -14.54 -25.78
C SER A 81 -21.35 -15.86 -25.78
N ARG A 82 -20.99 -16.73 -26.72
CA ARG A 82 -21.46 -18.12 -26.78
C ARG A 82 -20.34 -19.14 -26.53
N ARG A 83 -19.11 -18.69 -26.26
CA ARG A 83 -17.95 -19.58 -26.12
C ARG A 83 -17.03 -19.09 -25.02
N LEU A 84 -16.58 -20.02 -24.19
CA LEU A 84 -15.57 -19.79 -23.16
C LEU A 84 -14.34 -20.67 -23.42
N GLN A 85 -13.16 -20.07 -23.40
CA GLN A 85 -11.87 -20.75 -23.34
C GLN A 85 -11.25 -20.51 -21.96
N VAL A 86 -10.87 -21.59 -21.28
CA VAL A 86 -10.30 -21.52 -19.93
C VAL A 86 -8.80 -21.74 -20.00
N PHE A 87 -8.08 -20.87 -19.28
CA PHE A 87 -6.64 -21.01 -19.04
C PHE A 87 -6.38 -21.10 -17.54
N VAL A 88 -5.56 -22.06 -17.13
CA VAL A 88 -5.09 -22.19 -15.75
C VAL A 88 -3.57 -22.19 -15.77
N ASN A 89 -2.96 -21.30 -14.99
CA ASN A 89 -1.51 -21.14 -14.90
C ASN A 89 -0.85 -21.00 -16.30
N ASN A 90 -1.44 -20.15 -17.14
CA ASN A 90 -1.05 -19.88 -18.53
C ASN A 90 -1.16 -21.06 -19.51
N ARG A 91 -1.81 -22.16 -19.12
CA ARG A 91 -2.10 -23.30 -19.99
C ARG A 91 -3.58 -23.35 -20.35
N SER A 92 -3.90 -23.50 -21.63
CA SER A 92 -5.27 -23.64 -22.10
C SER A 92 -5.80 -25.06 -21.85
N LEU A 93 -7.07 -25.18 -21.47
CA LEU A 93 -7.79 -26.44 -21.63
C LEU A 93 -7.88 -26.79 -23.14
N PRO A 94 -7.86 -28.09 -23.51
CA PRO A 94 -7.88 -28.50 -24.91
C PRO A 94 -9.17 -28.10 -25.65
N GLU A 95 -10.30 -28.18 -24.95
CA GLU A 95 -11.62 -27.89 -25.49
C GLU A 95 -12.18 -26.60 -24.90
N GLY A 96 -12.79 -25.79 -25.76
CA GLY A 96 -13.57 -24.63 -25.34
C GLY A 96 -15.00 -25.04 -25.00
N ILE A 97 -15.60 -24.35 -24.04
CA ILE A 97 -16.94 -24.62 -23.54
C ILE A 97 -17.95 -23.84 -24.39
N GLN A 98 -18.94 -24.55 -24.92
CA GLN A 98 -20.08 -23.94 -25.58
C GLN A 98 -21.09 -23.45 -24.53
N LEU A 99 -21.39 -22.16 -24.55
CA LEU A 99 -22.35 -21.57 -23.64
C LEU A 99 -23.76 -21.69 -24.22
N ALA A 100 -24.68 -22.21 -23.41
CA ALA A 100 -26.09 -22.32 -23.77
C ALA A 100 -26.75 -20.95 -23.98
N GLU A 101 -27.69 -20.86 -24.91
CA GLU A 101 -28.55 -19.68 -25.05
C GLU A 101 -29.62 -19.65 -23.95
N GLY A 102 -29.93 -18.43 -23.50
CA GLY A 102 -31.02 -18.17 -22.55
C GLY A 102 -30.72 -17.00 -21.61
N ALA A 103 -31.76 -16.51 -20.95
CA ALA A 103 -31.69 -15.40 -19.99
C ALA A 103 -31.43 -15.84 -18.55
N GLU A 104 -31.27 -17.14 -18.30
CA GLU A 104 -31.15 -17.74 -16.97
C GLU A 104 -29.69 -18.04 -16.60
N PHE A 105 -29.37 -17.95 -15.30
CA PHE A 105 -28.10 -18.42 -14.76
C PHE A 105 -28.02 -19.94 -14.79
N ARG A 106 -26.87 -20.48 -15.20
CA ARG A 106 -26.60 -21.92 -15.26
C ARG A 106 -25.23 -22.25 -14.69
N ASP A 107 -25.13 -23.46 -14.16
CA ASP A 107 -23.88 -24.02 -13.70
C ASP A 107 -23.16 -24.71 -14.86
N TYR A 108 -21.89 -24.39 -15.04
CA TYR A 108 -21.00 -25.01 -16.01
C TYR A 108 -19.87 -25.71 -15.25
N ASP A 109 -19.87 -27.05 -15.25
CA ASP A 109 -18.81 -27.87 -14.67
C ASP A 109 -17.68 -28.08 -15.66
N ILE A 110 -16.48 -27.65 -15.27
CA ILE A 110 -15.29 -27.67 -16.10
C ILE A 110 -14.20 -28.45 -15.37
N ALA A 111 -13.85 -29.62 -15.90
CA ALA A 111 -12.78 -30.44 -15.36
C ALA A 111 -11.41 -29.83 -15.69
N ILE A 112 -10.61 -29.58 -14.66
CA ILE A 112 -9.23 -29.10 -14.75
C ILE A 112 -8.30 -30.27 -14.40
N PRO A 113 -7.42 -30.69 -15.33
CA PRO A 113 -6.45 -31.76 -15.08
C PRO A 113 -5.50 -31.47 -13.92
N ALA A 114 -5.06 -32.54 -13.26
CA ALA A 114 -4.19 -32.45 -12.08
C ALA A 114 -2.86 -31.73 -12.34
N ASP A 115 -2.30 -31.89 -13.54
CA ASP A 115 -1.03 -31.28 -13.95
C ASP A 115 -1.15 -29.78 -14.24
N MET A 116 -2.36 -29.22 -14.27
CA MET A 116 -2.61 -27.78 -14.42
C MET A 116 -2.79 -27.07 -13.07
N ILE A 117 -3.07 -27.80 -12.00
CA ILE A 117 -3.29 -27.26 -10.65
C ILE A 117 -2.02 -27.45 -9.80
N ARG A 118 -1.68 -26.41 -9.05
CA ARG A 118 -0.56 -26.41 -8.11
C ARG A 118 -1.09 -26.29 -6.69
N ALA A 119 -0.33 -26.81 -5.72
CA ALA A 119 -0.53 -26.43 -4.33
C ALA A 119 -0.18 -24.95 -4.15
N GLY A 120 -0.94 -24.24 -3.32
CA GLY A 120 -0.84 -22.79 -3.20
C GLY A 120 -1.67 -22.08 -4.27
N GLU A 121 -1.16 -20.95 -4.74
CA GLU A 121 -1.92 -20.05 -5.59
C GLU A 121 -1.92 -20.44 -7.07
N ASN A 122 -3.07 -20.27 -7.72
CA ASN A 122 -3.31 -20.59 -9.11
C ASN A 122 -3.94 -19.38 -9.81
N ALA A 123 -3.57 -19.14 -11.06
CA ALA A 123 -4.15 -18.11 -11.90
C ALA A 123 -5.16 -18.72 -12.89
N LEU A 124 -6.38 -18.24 -12.88
CA LEU A 124 -7.45 -18.55 -13.84
C LEU A 124 -7.64 -17.35 -14.76
N LEU A 125 -7.69 -17.61 -16.07
CA LEU A 125 -8.10 -16.64 -17.08
C LEU A 125 -9.26 -17.23 -17.90
N LEU A 126 -10.40 -16.54 -17.86
CA LEU A 126 -11.58 -16.83 -18.65
C LEU A 126 -11.55 -15.95 -19.90
N ARG A 127 -11.45 -16.55 -21.09
CA ARG A 127 -11.52 -15.84 -22.38
C ARG A 127 -12.83 -16.15 -23.10
N PHE A 128 -13.57 -15.12 -23.44
CA PHE A 128 -14.86 -15.25 -24.10
C PHE A 128 -14.77 -14.88 -25.58
N GLY A 129 -15.54 -15.56 -26.43
CA GLY A 129 -15.50 -15.38 -27.88
C GLY A 129 -16.18 -14.11 -28.42
N GLY A 130 -16.58 -13.18 -27.56
CA GLY A 130 -17.35 -11.98 -27.96
C GLY A 130 -17.89 -11.18 -26.78
N THR A 131 -18.27 -9.94 -27.03
CA THR A 131 -18.91 -9.03 -26.08
C THR A 131 -20.10 -8.33 -26.75
N THR A 132 -21.03 -7.86 -25.93
CA THR A 132 -22.11 -6.95 -26.31
C THR A 132 -22.10 -5.75 -25.38
N ARG A 133 -22.49 -4.58 -25.87
CA ARG A 133 -22.59 -3.36 -25.07
C ARG A 133 -23.76 -3.46 -24.08
N VAL A 134 -23.50 -3.31 -22.78
CA VAL A 134 -24.50 -3.20 -21.71
C VAL A 134 -24.19 -1.95 -20.92
N GLY A 135 -25.04 -0.93 -21.02
CA GLY A 135 -24.73 0.41 -20.50
C GLY A 135 -23.40 0.92 -21.07
N ASP A 136 -22.46 1.22 -20.18
CA ASP A 136 -21.13 1.73 -20.53
C ASP A 136 -20.02 0.67 -20.59
N GLU A 137 -20.38 -0.62 -20.57
CA GLU A 137 -19.43 -1.73 -20.53
C GLU A 137 -19.60 -2.70 -21.70
N ASN A 138 -18.49 -3.35 -22.09
CA ASN A 138 -18.51 -4.47 -23.04
C ASN A 138 -18.56 -5.76 -22.24
N VAL A 139 -19.69 -6.46 -22.31
CA VAL A 139 -20.01 -7.59 -21.44
C VAL A 139 -20.07 -8.88 -22.25
N SER A 140 -19.35 -9.90 -21.81
CA SER A 140 -19.42 -11.25 -22.35
C SER A 140 -20.47 -12.09 -21.60
N VAL A 141 -20.41 -12.08 -20.27
CA VAL A 141 -21.29 -12.86 -19.39
C VAL A 141 -21.53 -12.11 -18.07
N ALA A 142 -22.58 -12.49 -17.35
CA ALA A 142 -22.74 -12.18 -15.92
C ALA A 142 -22.34 -13.42 -15.10
N VAL A 143 -21.44 -13.28 -14.14
CA VAL A 143 -20.98 -14.38 -13.28
C VAL A 143 -21.48 -14.16 -11.86
N SER A 144 -22.18 -15.14 -11.33
CA SER A 144 -22.69 -15.15 -9.95
C SER A 144 -21.66 -15.74 -8.99
N SER A 145 -21.09 -16.89 -9.34
CA SER A 145 -20.09 -17.56 -8.49
C SER A 145 -19.18 -18.49 -9.26
N ILE A 146 -18.02 -18.78 -8.67
CA ILE A 146 -17.09 -19.82 -9.10
C ILE A 146 -16.78 -20.70 -7.89
N ARG A 147 -16.95 -22.01 -8.03
CA ARG A 147 -16.58 -23.00 -7.01
C ARG A 147 -15.47 -23.91 -7.54
N PHE A 148 -14.38 -24.04 -6.79
CA PHE A 148 -13.27 -24.93 -7.10
C PHE A 148 -13.35 -26.18 -6.22
N ILE A 149 -13.77 -27.30 -6.81
CA ILE A 149 -14.05 -28.57 -6.12
C ILE A 149 -12.87 -29.50 -6.34
N PRO A 150 -12.16 -29.96 -5.29
CA PRO A 150 -11.14 -30.99 -5.45
C PRO A 150 -11.74 -32.28 -6.01
N GLY A 151 -11.18 -32.80 -7.10
CA GLY A 151 -11.65 -34.00 -7.78
C GLY A 151 -12.93 -33.78 -8.59
N THR A 152 -13.75 -34.82 -8.66
CA THR A 152 -15.05 -34.80 -9.36
C THR A 152 -16.16 -34.56 -8.35
N PRO A 153 -17.18 -33.72 -8.65
CA PRO A 153 -18.32 -33.52 -7.76
C PRO A 153 -19.03 -34.84 -7.48
N THR A 154 -19.52 -35.02 -6.26
CA THR A 154 -20.29 -36.22 -5.91
C THR A 154 -21.71 -36.08 -6.47
N GLU A 155 -22.16 -37.07 -7.24
CA GLU A 155 -23.50 -37.07 -7.85
C GLU A 155 -24.58 -37.11 -6.76
N GLY A 156 -25.57 -36.21 -6.83
CA GLY A 156 -26.63 -36.10 -5.82
C GLY A 156 -26.25 -35.37 -4.53
N GLU A 157 -25.02 -34.84 -4.41
CA GLU A 157 -24.61 -34.01 -3.28
C GLU A 157 -25.46 -32.74 -3.21
N ARG A 158 -26.25 -32.59 -2.14
CA ARG A 158 -27.06 -31.40 -1.90
C ARG A 158 -26.15 -30.25 -1.45
N PHE A 159 -25.72 -29.44 -2.42
CA PHE A 159 -24.97 -28.22 -2.13
C PHE A 159 -25.90 -27.06 -1.81
N LEU A 160 -25.63 -26.38 -0.71
CA LEU A 160 -26.21 -25.08 -0.38
C LEU A 160 -25.06 -24.09 -0.32
N ALA A 161 -25.08 -23.09 -1.20
CA ALA A 161 -24.03 -22.08 -1.25
C ALA A 161 -23.89 -21.39 0.13
N PRO A 162 -22.66 -21.14 0.61
CA PRO A 162 -22.48 -20.35 1.81
C PRO A 162 -22.96 -18.91 1.55
N ASP A 163 -23.80 -18.40 2.44
CA ASP A 163 -24.20 -16.99 2.43
C ASP A 163 -23.07 -16.17 3.05
N LEU A 164 -22.23 -15.56 2.20
CA LEU A 164 -21.08 -14.78 2.66
C LEU A 164 -21.49 -13.45 3.29
N ALA A 165 -22.65 -12.90 2.93
CA ALA A 165 -23.19 -11.69 3.56
C ALA A 165 -23.67 -11.99 4.99
N ALA A 166 -24.20 -13.19 5.23
CA ALA A 166 -24.60 -13.67 6.56
C ALA A 166 -23.53 -14.49 7.30
N LEU A 167 -22.28 -14.50 6.80
CA LEU A 167 -21.18 -15.24 7.44
C LEU A 167 -20.97 -14.77 8.89
N VAL A 168 -21.16 -13.47 9.13
CA VAL A 168 -21.21 -12.87 10.48
C VAL A 168 -22.67 -12.64 10.86
N ALA A 169 -23.12 -13.29 11.93
CA ALA A 169 -24.51 -13.22 12.39
C ALA A 169 -24.61 -13.19 13.92
N GLN A 170 -25.76 -12.79 14.43
CA GLN A 170 -26.15 -13.06 15.82
C GLN A 170 -26.57 -14.53 15.92
N ILE A 171 -25.94 -15.28 16.81
CA ILE A 171 -26.16 -16.71 16.99
C ILE A 171 -26.58 -16.99 18.43
N ASP A 172 -27.71 -17.67 18.61
CA ASP A 172 -28.14 -18.17 19.91
C ASP A 172 -27.54 -19.56 20.18
N VAL A 173 -26.71 -19.65 21.21
CA VAL A 173 -26.19 -20.92 21.70
C VAL A 173 -26.64 -21.10 23.15
N GLY A 174 -27.67 -21.94 23.34
CA GLY A 174 -28.18 -22.29 24.66
C GLY A 174 -28.91 -21.17 25.40
N GLY A 175 -29.55 -20.25 24.68
CA GLY A 175 -30.26 -19.07 25.22
C GLY A 175 -29.36 -17.85 25.40
N THR A 176 -28.16 -17.84 24.81
CA THR A 176 -27.21 -16.73 24.88
C THR A 176 -26.80 -16.32 23.47
N GLU A 177 -27.24 -15.14 23.05
CA GLU A 177 -26.90 -14.57 21.75
C GLU A 177 -25.52 -13.92 21.76
N ARG A 178 -24.70 -14.21 20.73
CA ARG A 178 -23.43 -13.52 20.47
C ARG A 178 -23.24 -13.30 18.98
N ARG A 179 -22.54 -12.21 18.61
CA ARG A 179 -22.06 -11.98 17.24
C ARG A 179 -20.93 -12.97 16.94
N ALA A 180 -21.03 -13.73 15.86
CA ALA A 180 -20.10 -14.80 15.54
C ALA A 180 -19.96 -15.03 14.03
N ILE A 181 -18.83 -15.60 13.61
CA ILE A 181 -18.74 -16.31 12.33
C ILE A 181 -19.50 -17.61 12.49
N ALA A 182 -20.49 -17.87 11.63
CA ALA A 182 -21.34 -19.06 11.73
C ALA A 182 -21.45 -19.79 10.41
N VAL A 183 -21.14 -21.09 10.41
CA VAL A 183 -21.08 -21.91 9.19
C VAL A 183 -21.74 -23.27 9.40
N ARG A 184 -22.15 -23.89 8.30
CA ARG A 184 -22.61 -25.29 8.29
C ARG A 184 -21.40 -26.19 8.13
N ALA A 185 -21.39 -27.35 8.77
CA ALA A 185 -20.36 -28.34 8.53
C ALA A 185 -20.66 -29.13 7.22
N PRO A 186 -19.64 -29.52 6.43
CA PRO A 186 -18.23 -29.16 6.57
C PRO A 186 -17.94 -27.76 5.98
N THR A 187 -17.29 -26.88 6.74
CA THR A 187 -16.79 -25.61 6.21
C THR A 187 -15.46 -25.25 6.86
N THR A 188 -14.52 -24.75 6.05
CA THR A 188 -13.33 -24.07 6.54
C THR A 188 -13.38 -22.59 6.20
N VAL A 189 -13.20 -21.74 7.20
CA VAL A 189 -12.99 -20.29 7.04
C VAL A 189 -11.52 -20.00 7.27
N THR A 190 -10.85 -19.47 6.25
CA THR A 190 -9.39 -19.31 6.23
C THR A 190 -8.99 -17.84 6.16
N TYR A 191 -8.17 -17.40 7.11
CA TYR A 191 -7.54 -16.10 7.12
C TYR A 191 -6.05 -16.23 6.79
N HIS A 192 -5.53 -15.27 6.03
CA HIS A 192 -4.10 -15.05 5.87
C HIS A 192 -3.76 -13.75 6.59
N LEU A 193 -2.93 -13.81 7.62
CA LEU A 193 -2.63 -12.66 8.48
C LEU A 193 -1.24 -12.79 9.09
N GLU A 194 -0.70 -11.67 9.56
CA GLU A 194 0.52 -11.64 10.37
C GLU A 194 0.18 -11.76 11.85
N VAL A 195 0.83 -12.66 12.57
CA VAL A 195 0.63 -12.79 14.02
C VAL A 195 1.51 -11.75 14.73
N PRO A 196 0.94 -10.80 15.50
CA PRO A 196 1.73 -9.80 16.20
C PRO A 196 2.55 -10.41 17.34
N GLN A 197 3.55 -9.68 17.82
CA GLN A 197 4.33 -10.06 18.99
C GLN A 197 3.41 -10.23 20.21
N GLY A 198 3.53 -11.36 20.91
CA GLY A 198 2.66 -11.68 22.06
C GLY A 198 1.21 -12.02 21.69
N GLY A 199 0.90 -12.25 20.41
CA GLY A 199 -0.45 -12.52 19.93
C GLY A 199 -1.11 -13.76 20.55
N ARG A 200 -2.39 -13.62 20.91
CA ARG A 200 -3.26 -14.72 21.38
C ARG A 200 -4.58 -14.64 20.64
N LEU A 201 -5.13 -15.78 20.23
CA LEU A 201 -6.47 -15.84 19.64
C LEU A 201 -7.49 -16.09 20.75
N VAL A 202 -8.36 -15.11 20.98
CA VAL A 202 -9.47 -15.19 21.93
C VAL A 202 -10.76 -15.36 21.16
N LEU A 203 -11.61 -16.31 21.56
CA LEU A 203 -12.88 -16.58 20.90
C LEU A 203 -13.82 -17.38 21.81
N GLY A 204 -15.11 -17.43 21.50
CA GLY A 204 -16.03 -18.43 22.06
C GLY A 204 -16.52 -19.40 21.00
N VAL A 205 -16.58 -20.70 21.28
CA VAL A 205 -17.04 -21.74 20.34
C VAL A 205 -18.41 -22.25 20.78
N GLY A 206 -19.35 -22.38 19.85
CA GLY A 206 -20.71 -22.83 20.16
C GLY A 206 -21.44 -23.37 18.95
N GLY A 207 -22.59 -23.99 19.18
CA GLY A 207 -23.44 -24.56 18.14
C GLY A 207 -24.91 -24.15 18.26
N GLU A 208 -25.49 -23.77 17.14
CA GLU A 208 -26.92 -23.44 17.01
C GLU A 208 -27.64 -24.54 16.22
N GLY A 209 -28.83 -24.94 16.67
CA GLY A 209 -29.59 -26.03 16.05
C GLY A 209 -29.01 -27.42 16.36
N THR A 210 -29.13 -28.35 15.40
CA THR A 210 -28.70 -29.74 15.59
C THR A 210 -27.21 -29.90 15.29
N VAL A 211 -26.36 -29.81 16.33
CA VAL A 211 -24.89 -29.91 16.21
C VAL A 211 -24.31 -31.22 16.77
N ALA A 212 -25.15 -32.24 16.96
CA ALA A 212 -24.69 -33.55 17.43
C ALA A 212 -23.66 -34.14 16.44
N GLY A 213 -22.47 -34.46 16.95
CA GLY A 213 -21.35 -34.97 16.13
C GLY A 213 -20.55 -33.89 15.39
N ALA A 214 -20.89 -32.61 15.54
CA ALA A 214 -20.10 -31.52 15.00
C ALA A 214 -18.82 -31.28 15.82
N ARG A 215 -17.74 -30.91 15.14
CA ARG A 215 -16.45 -30.59 15.75
C ARG A 215 -15.96 -29.24 15.23
N ALA A 216 -15.36 -28.45 16.11
CA ALA A 216 -14.65 -27.23 15.77
C ALA A 216 -13.15 -27.46 15.96
N ARG A 217 -12.35 -27.12 14.95
CA ARG A 217 -10.89 -27.17 15.00
C ARG A 217 -10.31 -25.83 14.59
N ILE A 218 -9.15 -25.50 15.14
CA ILE A 218 -8.35 -24.35 14.70
C ILE A 218 -6.96 -24.86 14.33
N VAL A 219 -6.57 -24.60 13.09
CA VAL A 219 -5.26 -24.98 12.55
C VAL A 219 -4.54 -23.71 12.14
N VAL A 220 -3.27 -23.59 12.51
CA VAL A 220 -2.41 -22.47 12.14
C VAL A 220 -1.17 -23.01 11.45
N GLN A 221 -0.87 -22.48 10.27
CA GLN A 221 0.33 -22.83 9.51
C GLN A 221 1.11 -21.55 9.18
N PRO A 222 2.36 -21.41 9.64
CA PRO A 222 3.21 -20.30 9.22
C PRO A 222 3.76 -20.52 7.81
N GLU A 223 4.10 -19.42 7.13
CA GLU A 223 4.81 -19.45 5.85
C GLU A 223 6.08 -20.31 5.95
N GLY A 224 6.25 -21.25 5.00
CA GLY A 224 7.36 -22.20 4.98
C GLY A 224 7.38 -23.25 6.10
N GLY A 225 6.41 -23.28 7.01
CA GLY A 225 6.37 -24.20 8.15
C GLY A 225 5.22 -25.21 8.13
N GLU A 226 5.22 -26.09 9.14
CA GLU A 226 4.20 -27.13 9.30
C GLU A 226 2.91 -26.59 9.92
N ALA A 227 1.78 -27.14 9.47
CA ALA A 227 0.48 -26.84 10.06
C ALA A 227 0.38 -27.46 11.46
N ALA A 228 -0.17 -26.70 12.39
CA ALA A 228 -0.34 -27.15 13.75
C ALA A 228 -1.76 -26.90 14.24
N GLU A 229 -2.41 -27.97 14.72
CA GLU A 229 -3.69 -27.88 15.40
C GLU A 229 -3.47 -27.24 16.78
N VAL A 230 -4.12 -26.09 17.00
CA VAL A 230 -4.02 -25.32 18.25
C VAL A 230 -5.27 -25.45 19.12
N TYR A 231 -6.36 -25.94 18.54
CA TYR A 231 -7.63 -26.18 19.25
C TYR A 231 -8.44 -27.26 18.51
N SER A 232 -9.13 -28.12 19.26
CA SER A 232 -10.05 -29.12 18.73
C SER A 232 -11.03 -29.57 19.82
N ALA A 233 -12.32 -29.37 19.60
CA ALA A 233 -13.36 -29.76 20.56
C ALA A 233 -14.66 -30.13 19.86
N ALA A 234 -15.45 -30.99 20.51
CA ALA A 234 -16.83 -31.24 20.10
C ALA A 234 -17.67 -29.97 20.34
N VAL A 235 -18.58 -29.66 19.42
CA VAL A 235 -19.45 -28.48 19.52
C VAL A 235 -20.71 -28.85 20.28
N GLY A 236 -21.09 -28.01 21.25
CA GLY A 236 -22.31 -28.17 22.04
C GLY A 236 -23.18 -26.92 22.03
N ASN A 237 -24.33 -27.03 22.70
CA ASN A 237 -25.32 -25.95 22.81
C ASN A 237 -25.00 -24.98 23.96
N ARG A 238 -23.72 -24.75 24.26
CA ARG A 238 -23.24 -23.72 25.20
C ARG A 238 -21.97 -23.10 24.64
N TRP A 239 -21.79 -21.80 24.82
CA TRP A 239 -20.54 -21.13 24.49
C TRP A 239 -19.39 -21.65 25.35
N ASP A 240 -18.29 -22.00 24.70
CA ASP A 240 -17.03 -22.40 25.31
C ASP A 240 -15.95 -21.36 24.97
N ASP A 241 -15.57 -20.55 25.95
CA ASP A 241 -14.63 -19.43 25.77
C ASP A 241 -13.17 -19.90 25.85
N GLN A 242 -12.40 -19.54 24.83
CA GLN A 242 -11.07 -20.06 24.57
C GLN A 242 -10.05 -18.94 24.40
N ASN A 243 -8.83 -19.20 24.87
CA ASN A 243 -7.69 -18.31 24.77
C ASN A 243 -6.48 -19.11 24.27
N VAL A 244 -6.32 -19.15 22.96
CA VAL A 244 -5.33 -19.96 22.25
C VAL A 244 -4.03 -19.17 22.09
N ASP A 245 -2.92 -19.75 22.55
CA ASP A 245 -1.61 -19.14 22.46
C ASP A 245 -1.06 -19.21 21.02
N LEU A 246 -0.75 -18.05 20.43
CA LEU A 246 -0.15 -17.93 19.10
C LEU A 246 1.31 -17.44 19.16
N THR A 247 1.91 -17.31 20.33
CA THR A 247 3.26 -16.71 20.51
C THR A 247 4.35 -17.40 19.69
N ARG A 248 4.26 -18.71 19.46
CA ARG A 248 5.20 -19.46 18.58
C ARG A 248 5.18 -19.01 17.11
N PHE A 249 4.17 -18.25 16.70
CA PHE A 249 4.01 -17.72 15.35
C PHE A 249 4.27 -16.22 15.26
N ALA A 250 4.70 -15.57 16.35
CA ALA A 250 4.91 -14.12 16.39
C ALA A 250 5.83 -13.61 15.25
N GLY A 251 5.41 -12.54 14.58
CA GLY A 251 6.08 -11.93 13.43
C GLY A 251 6.00 -12.74 12.13
N GLN A 252 5.26 -13.87 12.11
CA GLN A 252 5.09 -14.70 10.92
C GLN A 252 3.73 -14.45 10.29
N VAL A 253 3.72 -14.46 8.95
CA VAL A 253 2.47 -14.58 8.20
C VAL A 253 2.02 -16.03 8.29
N VAL A 254 0.75 -16.23 8.66
CA VAL A 254 0.14 -17.53 8.87
C VAL A 254 -1.13 -17.68 8.05
N ARG A 255 -1.45 -18.93 7.71
CA ARG A 255 -2.79 -19.38 7.35
C ARG A 255 -3.48 -19.86 8.62
N LEU A 256 -4.52 -19.16 9.05
CA LEU A 256 -5.33 -19.47 10.22
C LEU A 256 -6.70 -19.98 9.80
N GLU A 257 -7.05 -21.19 10.20
CA GLU A 257 -8.23 -21.92 9.71
C GLU A 257 -9.18 -22.21 10.85
N LEU A 258 -10.43 -21.73 10.73
CA LEU A 258 -11.55 -22.12 11.58
C LEU A 258 -12.33 -23.21 10.83
N ILE A 259 -12.30 -24.44 11.35
CA ILE A 259 -12.79 -25.63 10.65
C ILE A 259 -13.99 -26.19 11.41
N ALA A 260 -15.13 -26.29 10.74
CA ALA A 260 -16.32 -27.01 11.18
C ALA A 260 -16.42 -28.35 10.47
N GLU A 261 -16.49 -29.45 11.23
CA GLU A 261 -16.61 -30.82 10.74
C GLU A 261 -17.84 -31.52 11.32
N GLY A 262 -18.31 -32.61 10.69
CA GLY A 262 -19.40 -33.45 11.19
C GLY A 262 -20.74 -33.27 10.45
N THR A 263 -21.67 -34.22 10.66
CA THR A 263 -22.93 -34.37 9.89
C THR A 263 -24.18 -33.86 10.63
N GLY A 264 -24.10 -32.68 11.26
CA GLY A 264 -25.28 -32.06 11.86
C GLY A 264 -26.17 -31.46 10.78
N GLU A 265 -27.06 -32.25 10.15
CA GLU A 265 -28.08 -31.68 9.27
C GLU A 265 -28.92 -30.67 10.05
N GLY A 266 -28.87 -29.40 9.63
CA GLY A 266 -29.68 -28.32 10.19
C GLY A 266 -29.07 -27.53 11.35
N GLY A 267 -27.79 -27.73 11.70
CA GLY A 267 -27.07 -26.92 12.69
C GLY A 267 -25.95 -26.04 12.12
N ARG A 268 -25.52 -25.03 12.88
CA ARG A 268 -24.37 -24.17 12.57
C ARG A 268 -23.31 -24.25 13.67
N VAL A 269 -22.05 -24.32 13.29
CA VAL A 269 -20.90 -24.10 14.19
C VAL A 269 -20.55 -22.63 14.17
N ALA A 270 -20.32 -22.04 15.34
CA ALA A 270 -20.07 -20.62 15.49
C ALA A 270 -18.82 -20.32 16.31
N TRP A 271 -18.06 -19.31 15.88
CA TRP A 271 -16.94 -18.72 16.61
C TRP A 271 -17.28 -17.25 16.91
N SER A 272 -17.58 -16.96 18.17
CA SER A 272 -17.90 -15.62 18.67
C SER A 272 -16.65 -14.80 18.96
N VAL A 273 -16.65 -13.57 18.47
CA VAL A 273 -15.58 -12.56 18.62
C VAL A 273 -14.16 -13.15 18.47
N PRO A 274 -13.85 -13.91 17.41
CA PRO A 274 -12.51 -14.42 17.20
C PRO A 274 -11.56 -13.24 16.93
N GLY A 275 -10.74 -12.91 17.92
CA GLY A 275 -9.89 -11.74 17.90
C GLY A 275 -8.45 -12.08 18.27
N ILE A 276 -7.50 -11.51 17.53
CA ILE A 276 -6.09 -11.52 17.90
C ILE A 276 -5.85 -10.39 18.89
N MET A 277 -5.44 -10.79 20.09
CA MET A 277 -5.18 -9.91 21.21
C MET A 277 -3.68 -9.85 21.48
N VAL A 278 -3.17 -8.64 21.70
CA VAL A 278 -1.85 -8.39 22.27
C VAL A 278 -2.03 -7.76 23.66
N ALA A 279 -1.04 -7.90 24.52
CA ALA A 279 -1.02 -7.16 25.77
C ALA A 279 -1.08 -5.65 25.48
N PRO A 280 -1.87 -4.88 26.23
CA PRO A 280 -1.91 -3.43 26.05
C PRO A 280 -0.50 -2.86 26.27
N PRO A 281 0.02 -2.06 25.34
CA PRO A 281 1.33 -1.43 25.52
C PRO A 281 1.26 -0.37 26.62
N GLN A 282 2.43 0.04 27.12
CA GLN A 282 2.50 1.25 27.93
C GLN A 282 2.29 2.46 27.00
N VAL A 283 1.15 3.13 27.16
CA VAL A 283 0.75 4.26 26.32
C VAL A 283 1.41 5.53 26.84
N ALA A 284 2.18 6.21 25.99
CA ALA A 284 2.70 7.53 26.29
C ALA A 284 1.61 8.60 26.15
N GLU A 285 1.60 9.62 27.01
CA GLU A 285 0.75 10.79 26.82
C GLU A 285 1.40 11.74 25.80
N LEU A 286 0.73 11.97 24.67
CA LEU A 286 1.10 13.02 23.73
C LEU A 286 0.41 14.32 24.16
N ARG A 287 1.19 15.37 24.37
CA ARG A 287 0.64 16.72 24.58
C ARG A 287 0.45 17.41 23.23
N PRO A 288 -0.54 18.30 23.11
CA PRO A 288 -0.71 19.10 21.91
C PRO A 288 0.54 19.90 21.56
N VAL A 289 0.84 20.01 20.28
CA VAL A 289 1.95 20.82 19.77
C VAL A 289 1.45 22.21 19.39
N ARG A 290 2.26 23.23 19.70
CA ARG A 290 1.89 24.63 19.43
C ARG A 290 2.14 24.97 17.96
N ASN A 291 3.35 24.64 17.48
CA ASN A 291 3.83 24.92 16.13
C ASN A 291 4.22 23.63 15.42
N VAL A 292 4.18 23.65 14.09
CA VAL A 292 4.50 22.49 13.25
C VAL A 292 5.41 22.92 12.11
N VAL A 293 6.52 22.20 11.92
CA VAL A 293 7.38 22.26 10.74
C VAL A 293 7.40 20.87 10.10
N VAL A 294 7.01 20.78 8.84
CA VAL A 294 7.19 19.59 8.02
C VAL A 294 8.33 19.88 7.04
N LEU A 295 9.43 19.15 7.19
CA LEU A 295 10.60 19.18 6.33
C LEU A 295 10.58 17.96 5.42
N LEU A 296 10.46 18.19 4.12
CA LEU A 296 10.61 17.19 3.07
C LEU A 296 11.95 17.44 2.34
N ILE A 297 12.79 16.42 2.31
CA ILE A 297 14.11 16.47 1.67
C ILE A 297 14.05 15.64 0.40
N ASP A 298 14.02 16.29 -0.77
CA ASP A 298 13.79 15.64 -2.07
C ASP A 298 14.83 14.54 -2.37
N THR A 299 14.41 13.38 -2.89
CA THR A 299 15.21 12.16 -3.18
C THR A 299 15.98 11.50 -2.02
N LEU A 300 15.80 11.96 -0.77
CA LEU A 300 16.54 11.38 0.36
C LEU A 300 16.10 9.94 0.66
N ARG A 301 17.01 8.99 0.42
CA ARG A 301 16.80 7.58 0.78
C ARG A 301 16.97 7.34 2.28
N ALA A 302 16.08 6.55 2.88
CA ALA A 302 16.27 6.09 4.26
C ALA A 302 17.60 5.34 4.43
N SER A 303 17.96 4.49 3.46
CA SER A 303 19.18 3.66 3.50
C SER A 303 20.49 4.46 3.50
N LYS A 304 20.45 5.77 3.24
CA LYS A 304 21.60 6.66 3.33
C LYS A 304 21.78 7.25 4.73
N LEU A 305 20.84 7.08 5.65
CA LEU A 305 20.93 7.59 7.01
C LEU A 305 21.23 6.48 8.01
N ARG A 306 22.18 6.71 8.92
CA ARG A 306 22.55 5.72 9.95
C ARG A 306 21.40 5.24 10.85
N PRO A 307 20.42 6.08 11.22
CA PRO A 307 19.27 5.62 11.98
C PRO A 307 18.42 4.56 11.27
N PHE A 308 18.55 4.37 9.95
CA PHE A 308 17.80 3.37 9.18
C PHE A 308 18.71 2.30 8.58
N ASN A 309 19.97 2.64 8.31
CA ASN A 309 21.02 1.74 7.85
C ASN A 309 22.32 2.02 8.62
N PRO A 310 22.62 1.29 9.70
CA PRO A 310 23.83 1.50 10.51
C PRO A 310 25.14 1.47 9.73
N GLN A 311 25.17 0.83 8.56
CA GLN A 311 26.32 0.72 7.66
C GLN A 311 26.48 1.94 6.74
N SER A 312 25.57 2.90 6.77
CA SER A 312 25.70 4.09 5.93
C SER A 312 26.99 4.85 6.24
N ARG A 313 27.72 5.19 5.16
CA ARG A 313 28.92 6.04 5.21
C ARG A 313 28.58 7.52 5.35
N VAL A 314 27.36 7.92 5.02
CA VAL A 314 26.93 9.33 5.00
C VAL A 314 26.90 9.86 6.43
N ARG A 315 27.49 11.04 6.64
CA ARG A 315 27.61 11.69 7.94
C ARG A 315 26.49 12.71 8.09
N THR A 316 25.57 12.43 9.01
CA THR A 316 24.41 13.29 9.29
C THR A 316 24.21 13.44 10.80
N PRO A 317 25.18 14.05 11.53
CA PRO A 317 25.10 14.14 12.99
C PRO A 317 23.83 14.82 13.52
N VAL A 318 23.24 15.76 12.78
CA VAL A 318 22.01 16.44 13.20
C VAL A 318 20.81 15.51 13.09
N LEU A 319 20.61 14.85 11.94
CA LEU A 319 19.57 13.84 11.76
C LEU A 319 19.77 12.63 12.70
N GLU A 320 21.02 12.22 12.94
CA GLU A 320 21.33 11.15 13.91
C GLU A 320 20.86 11.53 15.33
N ARG A 321 21.09 12.77 15.77
CA ARG A 321 20.60 13.28 17.06
C ARG A 321 19.08 13.35 17.11
N ILE A 322 18.44 13.90 16.07
CA ILE A 322 16.99 13.99 15.96
C ILE A 322 16.33 12.61 16.04
N ALA A 323 16.90 11.62 15.36
CA ALA A 323 16.43 10.24 15.41
C ALA A 323 16.62 9.57 16.77
N GLN A 324 17.65 9.94 17.53
CA GLN A 324 17.89 9.43 18.89
C GLN A 324 16.89 9.99 19.90
N GLU A 325 16.40 11.21 19.68
CA GLU A 325 15.52 11.93 20.60
C GLU A 325 14.03 11.85 20.22
N GLY A 326 13.71 11.44 18.99
CA GLY A 326 12.36 11.38 18.44
C GLY A 326 11.84 9.97 18.15
N THR A 327 10.66 9.89 17.54
CA THR A 327 10.11 8.63 17.04
C THR A 327 10.55 8.42 15.58
N VAL A 328 11.24 7.30 15.33
CA VAL A 328 11.69 6.88 13.99
C VAL A 328 10.76 5.80 13.45
N PHE A 329 10.18 6.00 12.27
CA PHE A 329 9.41 4.99 11.56
C PHE A 329 10.31 4.25 10.57
N GLU A 330 10.67 3.01 10.87
CA GLU A 330 11.71 2.27 10.13
C GLU A 330 11.29 1.83 8.71
N ALA A 331 9.97 1.83 8.45
CA ALA A 331 9.34 1.25 7.27
C ALA A 331 8.34 2.22 6.63
N ALA A 332 8.68 3.50 6.54
CA ALA A 332 7.85 4.49 5.84
C ALA A 332 7.96 4.31 4.32
N GLN A 333 6.82 4.21 3.65
CA GLN A 333 6.73 4.10 2.20
C GLN A 333 6.14 5.38 1.61
N SER A 334 6.78 5.91 0.57
CA SER A 334 6.17 6.90 -0.29
C SER A 334 5.08 6.29 -1.17
N GLN A 335 4.10 7.11 -1.55
CA GLN A 335 2.97 6.70 -2.37
C GLN A 335 3.30 6.70 -3.87
N GLU A 336 4.41 7.33 -4.26
CA GLU A 336 4.94 7.37 -5.63
C GLU A 336 6.47 7.47 -5.59
N ASN A 337 7.11 7.26 -6.73
CA ASN A 337 8.54 7.25 -6.96
C ASN A 337 9.08 8.55 -7.59
N TRP A 338 8.27 9.61 -7.65
CA TRP A 338 8.65 10.94 -8.11
C TRP A 338 7.84 12.06 -7.43
N THR A 339 8.37 13.27 -7.50
CA THR A 339 7.99 14.38 -6.60
C THR A 339 6.52 14.76 -6.60
N LYS A 340 5.93 15.07 -7.77
CA LYS A 340 4.60 15.70 -7.82
C LYS A 340 3.50 14.88 -7.13
N PRO A 341 3.25 13.61 -7.50
CA PRO A 341 2.22 12.83 -6.82
C PRO A 341 2.58 12.45 -5.39
N SER A 342 3.87 12.26 -5.07
CA SER A 342 4.28 11.99 -3.69
C SER A 342 3.97 13.16 -2.76
N VAL A 343 4.38 14.37 -3.13
CA VAL A 343 4.11 15.59 -2.35
C VAL A 343 2.61 15.88 -2.27
N ALA A 344 1.85 15.65 -3.35
CA ALA A 344 0.40 15.71 -3.31
C ALA A 344 -0.19 14.77 -2.26
N SER A 345 0.29 13.52 -2.18
CA SER A 345 -0.15 12.55 -1.16
C SER A 345 0.19 13.01 0.26
N VAL A 346 1.39 13.57 0.47
CA VAL A 346 1.80 14.11 1.78
C VAL A 346 0.86 15.23 2.22
N LEU A 347 0.59 16.21 1.35
CA LEU A 347 -0.15 17.43 1.71
C LEU A 347 -1.68 17.25 1.74
N THR A 348 -2.23 16.26 1.04
CA THR A 348 -3.68 15.99 1.00
C THR A 348 -4.11 14.81 1.88
N GLY A 349 -3.17 13.95 2.26
CA GLY A 349 -3.47 12.65 2.88
C GLY A 349 -4.23 11.68 1.96
N LEU A 350 -4.24 11.93 0.65
CA LEU A 350 -4.90 11.11 -0.36
C LEU A 350 -3.90 10.25 -1.11
N THR A 351 -4.40 9.17 -1.71
CA THR A 351 -3.59 8.32 -2.60
C THR A 351 -3.46 8.94 -3.99
N PRO A 352 -2.43 8.57 -4.79
CA PRO A 352 -2.26 9.05 -6.15
C PRO A 352 -3.48 8.82 -7.03
N SER A 353 -4.10 7.65 -6.88
CA SER A 353 -5.31 7.28 -7.61
C SER A 353 -6.57 8.05 -7.19
N THR A 354 -6.53 8.86 -6.12
CA THR A 354 -7.63 9.73 -5.68
C THR A 354 -7.37 11.20 -6.04
N HIS A 355 -6.18 11.73 -5.76
CA HIS A 355 -5.86 13.13 -6.09
C HIS A 355 -5.53 13.35 -7.58
N GLY A 356 -5.22 12.30 -8.35
CA GLY A 356 -5.13 12.36 -9.82
C GLY A 356 -3.90 13.07 -10.41
N ALA A 357 -3.11 13.79 -9.61
CA ALA A 357 -1.85 14.48 -9.98
C ALA A 357 -0.68 13.54 -10.39
N LYS A 358 -0.96 12.56 -11.25
CA LYS A 358 -0.08 11.44 -11.59
C LYS A 358 0.66 11.61 -12.90
N THR A 359 0.22 12.44 -13.84
CA THR A 359 0.90 12.61 -15.14
C THR A 359 1.53 13.99 -15.24
N ASP A 360 2.43 14.23 -16.20
CA ASP A 360 3.10 15.54 -16.36
C ASP A 360 2.12 16.71 -16.41
N ALA A 361 1.03 16.58 -17.17
CA ALA A 361 0.02 17.62 -17.32
C ALA A 361 -0.98 17.68 -16.16
N ALA A 362 -1.11 16.63 -15.34
CA ALA A 362 -2.06 16.61 -14.24
C ALA A 362 -1.63 17.57 -13.12
N ARG A 363 -2.60 18.24 -12.49
CA ARG A 363 -2.42 19.05 -11.28
C ARG A 363 -3.24 18.49 -10.12
N VAL A 364 -2.88 18.86 -8.90
CA VAL A 364 -3.75 18.66 -7.74
C VAL A 364 -5.01 19.51 -7.97
N PRO A 365 -6.21 18.91 -7.95
CA PRO A 365 -7.43 19.66 -8.22
C PRO A 365 -7.77 20.56 -7.05
N ASP A 366 -8.42 21.69 -7.30
CA ASP A 366 -8.77 22.66 -6.24
C ASP A 366 -9.78 22.07 -5.22
N SER A 367 -10.44 20.96 -5.59
CA SER A 367 -11.30 20.17 -4.70
C SER A 367 -10.55 19.27 -3.71
N ALA A 368 -9.24 19.05 -3.90
CA ALA A 368 -8.40 18.37 -2.94
C ALA A 368 -7.95 19.36 -1.87
N GLU A 369 -8.48 19.23 -0.66
CA GLU A 369 -8.08 20.06 0.48
C GLU A 369 -6.63 19.79 0.87
N LEU A 370 -5.81 20.84 0.90
CA LEU A 370 -4.44 20.76 1.43
C LEU A 370 -4.44 20.97 2.95
N VAL A 371 -3.49 20.33 3.62
CA VAL A 371 -3.25 20.50 5.06
C VAL A 371 -3.04 21.97 5.46
N SER A 372 -2.49 22.79 4.56
CA SER A 372 -2.31 24.23 4.72
C SER A 372 -3.64 24.98 4.87
N GLU A 373 -4.66 24.64 4.07
CA GLU A 373 -5.99 25.25 4.19
C GLU A 373 -6.63 24.98 5.55
N VAL A 374 -6.38 23.79 6.09
CA VAL A 374 -6.91 23.38 7.39
C VAL A 374 -6.20 24.13 8.53
N PHE A 375 -4.88 24.31 8.44
CA PHE A 375 -4.13 25.12 9.41
C PHE A 375 -4.49 26.61 9.34
N ASP A 376 -4.59 27.17 8.13
CA ASP A 376 -5.03 28.55 7.89
C ASP A 376 -6.43 28.79 8.47
N GLY A 377 -7.39 27.90 8.17
CA GLY A 377 -8.73 27.95 8.73
C GLY A 377 -8.79 27.82 10.26
N ALA A 378 -7.74 27.29 10.89
CA ALA A 378 -7.58 27.19 12.34
C ALA A 378 -6.80 28.38 12.96
N GLY A 379 -6.42 29.38 12.17
CA GLY A 379 -5.74 30.60 12.61
C GLY A 379 -4.24 30.46 12.82
N PHE A 380 -3.58 29.53 12.13
CA PHE A 380 -2.13 29.45 12.09
C PHE A 380 -1.60 30.35 10.98
N ALA A 381 -0.45 30.99 11.22
CA ALA A 381 0.35 31.53 10.13
C ALA A 381 0.92 30.38 9.28
N THR A 382 0.66 30.38 7.97
CA THR A 382 1.07 29.29 7.07
C THR A 382 2.14 29.71 6.08
N GLY A 383 3.29 29.01 6.09
CA GLY A 383 4.42 29.30 5.21
C GLY A 383 4.87 28.08 4.39
N SER A 384 4.98 28.25 3.07
CA SER A 384 5.57 27.22 2.18
C SER A 384 6.82 27.71 1.47
N PHE A 385 7.87 26.88 1.54
CA PHE A 385 9.20 27.13 0.98
C PHE A 385 9.57 25.97 0.05
N LEU A 386 9.35 26.14 -1.26
CA LEU A 386 9.31 25.04 -2.22
C LEU A 386 10.49 25.09 -3.21
N ALA A 387 11.49 24.23 -3.02
CA ALA A 387 12.68 24.18 -3.88
C ALA A 387 12.51 23.32 -5.14
N ASN A 388 11.30 22.82 -5.44
CA ASN A 388 11.02 21.97 -6.60
C ASN A 388 9.97 22.58 -7.55
N GLY A 389 10.24 22.62 -8.86
CA GLY A 389 9.39 23.27 -9.86
C GLY A 389 8.05 22.56 -10.15
N TYR A 390 7.96 21.25 -9.87
CA TYR A 390 6.71 20.49 -9.95
C TYR A 390 5.77 20.74 -8.78
N VAL A 391 6.29 21.23 -7.65
CA VAL A 391 5.49 21.58 -6.48
C VAL A 391 5.22 23.07 -6.52
N SER A 392 4.23 23.47 -7.32
CA SER A 392 3.90 24.88 -7.53
C SER A 392 2.41 25.15 -7.72
N ASP A 393 2.04 26.42 -7.69
CA ASP A 393 0.71 26.96 -7.97
C ASP A 393 0.10 26.41 -9.26
N ARG A 394 0.89 26.35 -10.34
CA ARG A 394 0.48 25.77 -11.63
C ARG A 394 0.09 24.29 -11.51
N PHE A 395 0.67 23.57 -10.56
CA PHE A 395 0.33 22.17 -10.29
C PHE A 395 -0.61 21.98 -9.07
N GLY A 396 -1.23 23.06 -8.58
CA GLY A 396 -2.27 22.97 -7.54
C GLY A 396 -1.79 23.12 -6.10
N PHE A 397 -0.54 23.54 -5.87
CA PHE A 397 0.03 23.60 -4.51
C PHE A 397 -0.12 24.96 -3.79
N ARG A 398 -0.88 25.91 -4.34
CA ARG A 398 -1.00 27.28 -3.78
C ARG A 398 -2.00 27.42 -2.62
N GLN A 399 -2.91 26.46 -2.46
CA GLN A 399 -4.04 26.56 -1.54
C GLN A 399 -3.59 26.71 -0.07
N GLY A 400 -4.21 27.63 0.68
CA GLY A 400 -4.06 27.74 2.13
C GLY A 400 -2.74 28.29 2.68
N TRP A 401 -1.92 28.97 1.86
CA TRP A 401 -0.65 29.57 2.30
C TRP A 401 -0.73 31.10 2.44
N ASP A 402 -0.39 31.65 3.60
CA ASP A 402 -0.15 33.09 3.82
C ASP A 402 1.11 33.53 3.07
N HIS A 403 2.20 32.79 3.30
CA HIS A 403 3.46 32.95 2.60
C HIS A 403 3.70 31.75 1.68
N TYR A 404 3.92 32.04 0.39
CA TYR A 404 4.18 31.04 -0.63
C TYR A 404 5.37 31.50 -1.47
N VAL A 405 6.39 30.67 -1.56
CA VAL A 405 7.55 30.87 -2.44
C VAL A 405 7.90 29.57 -3.15
N ASN A 406 8.15 29.65 -4.46
CA ASN A 406 8.73 28.55 -5.22
C ASN A 406 10.05 29.02 -5.82
N TYR A 407 11.16 28.50 -5.28
CA TYR A 407 12.49 29.05 -5.55
C TYR A 407 12.86 28.96 -7.03
N ILE A 408 12.51 27.87 -7.71
CA ILE A 408 12.81 27.72 -9.13
C ILE A 408 12.01 28.70 -9.97
N ARG A 409 10.69 28.75 -9.76
CA ARG A 409 9.82 29.60 -10.58
C ARG A 409 10.04 31.08 -10.33
N ASP A 410 10.52 31.42 -9.15
CA ASP A 410 10.85 32.77 -8.76
C ASP A 410 12.31 33.14 -9.08
N ASN A 411 13.06 32.25 -9.77
CA ASN A 411 14.48 32.41 -10.12
C ASN A 411 15.38 32.73 -8.91
N ARG A 412 15.14 32.01 -7.81
CA ARG A 412 15.91 32.09 -6.56
C ARG A 412 16.81 30.87 -6.42
N SER A 413 17.79 30.98 -5.53
CA SER A 413 18.66 29.88 -5.15
C SER A 413 17.88 28.77 -4.44
N THR A 414 18.04 27.53 -4.86
CA THR A 414 17.40 26.35 -4.27
C THR A 414 18.24 25.68 -3.17
N GLU A 415 19.42 26.20 -2.92
CA GLU A 415 20.36 25.71 -1.91
C GLU A 415 19.70 25.65 -0.52
N ALA A 416 19.87 24.54 0.20
CA ALA A 416 19.30 24.36 1.53
C ALA A 416 19.57 25.54 2.49
N GLU A 417 20.76 26.16 2.43
CA GLU A 417 21.09 27.35 3.24
C GLU A 417 20.09 28.50 3.01
N ASP A 418 19.79 28.82 1.76
CA ASP A 418 18.90 29.92 1.40
C ASP A 418 17.45 29.60 1.77
N VAL A 419 17.02 28.35 1.53
CA VAL A 419 15.67 27.87 1.84
C VAL A 419 15.40 27.91 3.36
N PHE A 420 16.33 27.39 4.16
CA PHE A 420 16.21 27.41 5.61
C PHE A 420 16.28 28.82 6.20
N ARG A 421 17.08 29.71 5.60
CA ARG A 421 17.17 31.10 6.04
C ARG A 421 15.83 31.81 5.89
N GLU A 422 15.21 31.76 4.71
CA GLU A 422 13.93 32.43 4.45
C GLU A 422 12.78 31.82 5.30
N ALA A 423 12.79 30.49 5.49
CA ALA A 423 11.86 29.84 6.42
C ALA A 423 12.04 30.31 7.87
N GLY A 424 13.30 30.47 8.31
CA GLY A 424 13.62 31.04 9.62
C GLY A 424 13.19 32.49 9.77
N ASP A 425 13.29 33.30 8.71
CA ASP A 425 12.85 34.70 8.69
C ASP A 425 11.32 34.81 8.85
N PHE A 426 10.57 33.92 8.20
CA PHE A 426 9.11 33.82 8.38
C PHE A 426 8.74 33.41 9.81
N ILE A 427 9.39 32.37 10.35
CA ILE A 427 9.15 31.93 11.73
C ILE A 427 9.48 33.04 12.73
N GLU A 428 10.53 33.82 12.51
CA GLU A 428 10.85 34.97 13.37
C GLU A 428 9.75 36.03 13.37
N GLN A 429 9.13 36.30 12.22
CA GLN A 429 8.01 37.24 12.09
C GLN A 429 6.75 36.74 12.82
N HIS A 430 6.52 35.42 12.84
CA HIS A 430 5.33 34.79 13.42
C HIS A 430 5.58 34.04 14.74
N LYS A 431 6.72 34.28 15.41
CA LYS A 431 7.14 33.52 16.61
C LYS A 431 6.18 33.66 17.80
N ASP A 432 5.43 34.75 17.86
CA ASP A 432 4.44 35.02 18.91
C ASP A 432 3.05 34.43 18.58
N GLU A 433 2.85 33.95 17.35
CA GLU A 433 1.63 33.31 16.84
C GLU A 433 1.76 31.77 16.91
N ARG A 434 0.78 31.03 16.37
CA ARG A 434 0.96 29.61 16.01
C ARG A 434 1.30 29.55 14.53
N PHE A 435 2.22 28.68 14.15
CA PHE A 435 2.59 28.54 12.73
C PHE A 435 2.63 27.09 12.25
N PHE A 436 2.30 26.92 10.98
CA PHE A 436 2.53 25.72 10.20
C PHE A 436 3.45 26.06 9.03
N VAL A 437 4.62 25.44 8.99
CA VAL A 437 5.62 25.69 7.96
C VAL A 437 5.94 24.38 7.23
N TYR A 438 5.82 24.41 5.91
CA TYR A 438 6.26 23.33 5.03
C TYR A 438 7.51 23.76 4.28
N ILE A 439 8.59 23.00 4.45
CA ILE A 439 9.88 23.24 3.81
C ILE A 439 10.15 22.05 2.90
N GLN A 440 10.31 22.31 1.61
CA GLN A 440 10.81 21.33 0.66
C GLN A 440 12.17 21.81 0.15
N THR A 441 13.23 21.12 0.56
CA THR A 441 14.59 21.34 0.05
C THR A 441 14.85 20.42 -1.14
N ILE A 442 15.66 20.87 -2.09
CA ILE A 442 15.97 20.07 -3.27
C ILE A 442 17.18 19.16 -3.06
N ASP A 443 18.16 19.52 -2.24
CA ASP A 443 19.34 18.68 -1.97
C ASP A 443 18.92 17.39 -1.22
N PRO A 444 19.21 16.14 -1.67
CA PRO A 444 20.17 15.73 -2.72
C PRO A 444 19.59 15.34 -4.10
N HIS A 445 18.53 15.97 -4.58
CA HIS A 445 17.96 15.75 -5.92
C HIS A 445 18.91 16.23 -7.03
N VAL A 446 18.82 15.54 -8.17
CA VAL A 446 19.59 15.86 -9.38
C VAL A 446 19.25 17.27 -9.93
N PRO A 447 20.18 18.05 -10.51
CA PRO A 447 21.57 17.73 -10.76
C PRO A 447 22.47 18.02 -9.55
N TYR A 448 23.11 16.97 -9.05
CA TYR A 448 23.94 17.03 -7.85
C TYR A 448 25.12 18.02 -7.97
N ASP A 449 25.28 18.89 -6.98
CA ASP A 449 26.35 19.88 -6.86
C ASP A 449 26.69 20.23 -5.40
N PRO A 450 27.12 19.26 -4.56
CA PRO A 450 27.52 19.58 -3.20
C PRO A 450 28.74 20.51 -3.17
N PRO A 451 28.86 21.37 -2.15
CA PRO A 451 30.10 22.12 -1.94
C PRO A 451 31.32 21.19 -1.85
N ALA A 452 32.45 21.68 -2.35
CA ALA A 452 33.64 20.85 -2.59
C ALA A 452 34.17 20.13 -1.33
N GLU A 453 33.99 20.74 -0.14
CA GLU A 453 34.36 20.12 1.12
C GLU A 453 33.55 18.87 1.43
N PHE A 454 32.27 18.81 1.04
CA PHE A 454 31.41 17.64 1.28
C PHE A 454 31.63 16.55 0.25
N LEU A 455 31.84 16.91 -1.02
CA LEU A 455 32.24 15.94 -2.03
C LEU A 455 33.55 15.25 -1.65
N SER A 456 34.51 16.00 -1.13
CA SER A 456 35.81 15.48 -0.68
C SER A 456 35.71 14.49 0.48
N MET A 457 34.61 14.49 1.25
CA MET A 457 34.38 13.50 2.31
C MET A 457 34.12 12.10 1.75
N TYR A 458 33.59 12.00 0.53
CA TYR A 458 33.12 10.74 -0.07
C TYR A 458 33.92 10.33 -1.32
N ASP A 459 34.48 11.30 -2.03
CA ASP A 459 35.39 11.08 -3.15
C ASP A 459 36.40 12.24 -3.33
N SER A 460 37.54 12.14 -2.64
CA SER A 460 38.65 13.10 -2.70
C SER A 460 39.60 12.88 -3.90
N ARG A 461 39.26 12.02 -4.85
CA ARG A 461 40.10 11.74 -6.03
C ARG A 461 40.23 12.99 -6.89
N THR A 462 41.46 13.45 -7.09
CA THR A 462 41.80 14.52 -8.04
C THR A 462 42.06 13.99 -9.44
N ASP A 463 42.22 12.68 -9.60
CA ASP A 463 42.54 11.96 -10.83
C ASP A 463 41.31 11.32 -11.52
N TYR A 464 40.10 11.60 -11.02
CA TYR A 464 38.88 11.08 -11.64
C TYR A 464 38.71 11.66 -13.06
N ALA A 465 38.86 10.78 -14.05
CA ALA A 465 38.79 11.11 -15.48
C ALA A 465 37.49 10.63 -16.16
N GLY A 466 36.52 10.11 -15.39
CA GLY A 466 35.22 9.66 -15.91
C GLY A 466 34.32 10.82 -16.35
N GLN A 467 33.05 10.54 -16.67
CA GLN A 467 32.14 11.53 -17.29
C GLN A 467 31.32 12.37 -16.29
N VAL A 468 31.20 11.93 -15.04
CA VAL A 468 30.30 12.53 -14.05
C VAL A 468 30.89 13.83 -13.50
N ARG A 469 30.23 14.96 -13.72
CA ARG A 469 30.60 16.27 -13.16
C ARG A 469 29.43 16.85 -12.39
N PRO A 470 29.68 17.70 -11.37
CA PRO A 470 28.61 18.44 -10.71
C PRO A 470 27.75 19.19 -11.73
N ARG A 471 26.45 19.33 -11.45
CA ARG A 471 25.43 19.91 -12.33
C ARG A 471 25.15 19.21 -13.67
N MET A 472 25.91 18.18 -14.06
CA MET A 472 25.68 17.46 -15.33
C MET A 472 24.83 16.19 -15.17
N THR A 473 24.50 15.81 -13.93
CA THR A 473 23.93 14.49 -13.64
C THR A 473 22.49 14.32 -14.13
N GLY A 474 21.70 15.39 -14.24
CA GLY A 474 20.32 15.32 -14.75
C GLY A 474 20.23 14.69 -16.14
N GLU A 475 20.86 15.32 -17.12
CA GLU A 475 20.88 14.82 -18.50
C GLU A 475 21.55 13.45 -18.62
N LEU A 476 22.65 13.23 -17.87
CA LEU A 476 23.37 11.96 -17.90
C LEU A 476 22.51 10.79 -17.40
N LEU A 477 21.78 10.96 -16.29
CA LEU A 477 20.91 9.90 -15.76
C LEU A 477 19.71 9.66 -16.69
N GLU A 478 19.09 10.71 -17.25
CA GLU A 478 17.99 10.55 -18.22
C GLU A 478 18.42 9.79 -19.48
N ARG A 479 19.63 10.06 -19.99
CA ARG A 479 20.19 9.33 -21.14
C ARG A 479 20.60 7.90 -20.79
N ALA A 480 20.98 7.63 -19.55
CA ALA A 480 21.26 6.29 -19.05
C ALA A 480 20.00 5.44 -18.84
N LYS A 481 18.83 6.06 -18.59
CA LYS A 481 17.53 5.37 -18.47
C LYS A 481 16.95 4.90 -19.82
N ARG A 482 17.42 5.43 -20.95
CA ARG A 482 16.87 5.11 -22.29
C ARG A 482 17.07 3.62 -22.64
N ASN A 483 16.23 3.11 -23.55
CA ASN A 483 16.34 1.74 -24.04
C ASN A 483 16.51 1.72 -25.58
N PRO A 484 17.70 1.38 -26.11
CA PRO A 484 18.95 1.08 -25.38
C PRO A 484 19.55 2.34 -24.70
N PRO A 485 20.40 2.18 -23.68
CA PRO A 485 21.00 3.31 -22.97
C PRO A 485 21.98 4.07 -23.87
N GLU A 486 21.87 5.41 -23.88
CA GLU A 486 22.78 6.29 -24.63
C GLU A 486 24.04 6.65 -23.85
N VAL A 487 23.97 6.54 -22.53
CA VAL A 487 25.06 6.73 -21.58
C VAL A 487 25.15 5.49 -20.71
N THR A 488 26.37 5.02 -20.45
CA THR A 488 26.62 3.93 -19.50
C THR A 488 27.67 4.41 -18.51
N PHE A 489 27.55 3.98 -17.25
CA PHE A 489 28.47 4.34 -16.18
C PHE A 489 29.27 3.11 -15.76
N ASP A 490 30.58 3.29 -15.60
CA ASP A 490 31.42 2.27 -14.98
C ASP A 490 31.37 2.35 -13.44
N ALA A 491 32.13 1.48 -12.77
CA ALA A 491 32.19 1.49 -11.30
C ALA A 491 32.78 2.79 -10.71
N SER A 492 33.66 3.48 -11.45
CA SER A 492 34.28 4.73 -11.04
C SER A 492 33.29 5.90 -11.15
N ASP A 493 32.50 5.93 -12.22
CA ASP A 493 31.39 6.85 -12.44
C ASP A 493 30.29 6.65 -11.40
N ARG A 494 29.88 5.41 -11.13
CA ARG A 494 28.92 5.08 -10.07
C ARG A 494 29.38 5.61 -8.71
N ARG A 495 30.64 5.35 -8.34
CA ARG A 495 31.23 5.86 -7.09
C ARG A 495 31.20 7.40 -7.04
N ARG A 496 31.37 8.07 -8.19
CA ARG A 496 31.32 9.53 -8.27
C ARG A 496 29.88 10.06 -8.13
N LEU A 497 28.90 9.44 -8.77
CA LEU A 497 27.48 9.77 -8.63
C LEU A 497 27.03 9.65 -7.17
N GLU A 498 27.32 8.49 -6.54
CA GLU A 498 26.99 8.27 -5.13
C GLU A 498 27.69 9.27 -4.21
N ALA A 499 28.94 9.68 -4.51
CA ALA A 499 29.66 10.66 -3.71
C ALA A 499 29.13 12.10 -3.82
N LEU A 500 28.59 12.49 -4.98
CA LEU A 500 27.92 13.77 -5.15
C LEU A 500 26.63 13.81 -4.31
N HIS A 501 25.76 12.83 -4.49
CA HIS A 501 24.52 12.71 -3.72
C HIS A 501 24.78 12.59 -2.20
N ASP A 502 25.73 11.75 -1.78
CA ASP A 502 26.09 11.61 -0.35
C ASP A 502 26.66 12.93 0.23
N GLY A 503 27.35 13.72 -0.60
CA GLY A 503 27.86 15.05 -0.26
C GLY A 503 26.75 16.04 0.05
N GLU A 504 25.70 16.05 -0.77
CA GLU A 504 24.55 16.94 -0.60
C GLU A 504 23.77 16.63 0.68
N ILE A 505 23.62 15.35 1.03
CA ILE A 505 23.00 14.95 2.29
C ILE A 505 23.77 15.52 3.50
N SER A 506 25.10 15.46 3.50
CA SER A 506 25.90 16.02 4.60
C SER A 506 25.89 17.54 4.65
N TYR A 507 25.84 18.19 3.49
CA TYR A 507 25.67 19.63 3.39
C TYR A 507 24.31 20.05 3.97
N HIS A 508 23.23 19.40 3.52
CA HIS A 508 21.89 19.62 4.02
C HIS A 508 21.79 19.42 5.55
N ASP A 509 22.39 18.36 6.09
CA ASP A 509 22.43 18.11 7.54
C ASP A 509 23.11 19.26 8.32
N ARG A 510 24.18 19.87 7.77
CA ARG A 510 24.83 21.05 8.35
C ARG A 510 23.89 22.25 8.39
N GLU A 511 23.18 22.54 7.29
CA GLU A 511 22.26 23.68 7.22
C GLU A 511 21.02 23.47 8.09
N LEU A 512 20.51 22.24 8.19
CA LEU A 512 19.47 21.87 9.15
C LEU A 512 19.91 22.16 10.59
N GLY A 513 21.17 21.88 10.93
CA GLY A 513 21.74 22.23 12.24
C GLY A 513 21.62 23.72 12.56
N ARG A 514 22.00 24.58 11.60
CA ARG A 514 21.89 26.05 11.74
C ARG A 514 20.44 26.51 11.85
N PHE A 515 19.53 25.91 11.09
CA PHE A 515 18.10 26.19 11.20
C PHE A 515 17.56 25.88 12.60
N LEU A 516 17.91 24.72 13.16
CA LEU A 516 17.50 24.33 14.51
C LEU A 516 18.09 25.23 15.59
N GLU A 517 19.37 25.62 15.46
CA GLU A 517 20.00 26.59 16.36
C GLU A 517 19.25 27.93 16.33
N ARG A 518 18.82 28.38 15.15
CA ARG A 518 18.01 29.59 15.01
C ARG A 518 16.65 29.46 15.69
N LEU A 519 15.93 28.34 15.52
CA LEU A 519 14.66 28.12 16.22
C LEU A 519 14.81 28.16 17.75
N GLN A 520 15.92 27.63 18.27
CA GLN A 520 16.26 27.71 19.68
C GLN A 520 16.55 29.16 20.13
N GLN A 521 17.30 29.94 19.35
CA GLN A 521 17.56 31.36 19.62
C GLN A 521 16.29 32.22 19.60
N LEU A 522 15.33 31.88 18.73
CA LEU A 522 14.03 32.54 18.65
C LEU A 522 13.08 32.17 19.81
N GLY A 523 13.43 31.16 20.60
CA GLY A 523 12.61 30.69 21.74
C GLY A 523 11.42 29.82 21.34
N VAL A 524 11.35 29.34 20.10
CA VAL A 524 10.24 28.50 19.59
C VAL A 524 10.62 27.03 19.43
N GLY A 525 11.91 26.68 19.59
CA GLY A 525 12.41 25.31 19.39
C GLY A 525 11.68 24.25 20.23
N GLU A 526 11.45 24.52 21.51
CA GLU A 526 10.78 23.58 22.42
C GLU A 526 9.25 23.48 22.19
N ASP A 527 8.66 24.42 21.45
CA ASP A 527 7.23 24.49 21.16
C ASP A 527 6.88 23.96 19.75
N THR A 528 7.89 23.56 18.98
CA THR A 528 7.76 23.21 17.56
C THR A 528 7.93 21.71 17.35
N LEU A 529 6.93 21.07 16.75
CA LEU A 529 7.06 19.74 16.19
C LEU A 529 7.80 19.81 14.86
N LEU A 530 8.90 19.07 14.73
CA LEU A 530 9.56 18.84 13.45
C LEU A 530 9.21 17.44 12.94
N VAL A 531 8.68 17.36 11.72
CA VAL A 531 8.52 16.12 10.97
C VAL A 531 9.52 16.12 9.83
N ILE A 532 10.35 15.09 9.72
CA ILE A 532 11.34 14.95 8.66
C ILE A 532 10.96 13.76 7.79
N THR A 533 10.86 13.97 6.48
CA THR A 533 10.59 12.92 5.49
C THR A 533 11.32 13.16 4.18
N SER A 534 11.19 12.21 3.26
CA SER A 534 11.40 12.43 1.83
C SER A 534 10.11 12.18 1.04
N ASP A 535 10.02 12.72 -0.17
CA ASP A 535 8.99 12.39 -1.16
C ASP A 535 9.30 11.07 -1.87
N HIS A 536 10.55 10.78 -2.20
CA HIS A 536 11.01 9.51 -2.76
C HIS A 536 12.52 9.35 -2.55
N GLY A 537 13.08 8.29 -3.09
CA GLY A 537 14.52 8.08 -3.12
C GLY A 537 15.11 8.26 -4.51
N GLU A 538 16.19 7.55 -4.79
CA GLU A 538 16.94 7.61 -6.04
C GLU A 538 17.38 6.18 -6.39
N GLU A 539 17.86 5.87 -7.59
CA GLU A 539 18.49 4.59 -7.96
C GLU A 539 19.90 4.84 -8.52
N PHE A 540 20.87 4.02 -8.12
CA PHE A 540 22.28 4.03 -8.53
C PHE A 540 22.68 2.66 -9.10
N ASN A 541 21.86 2.11 -10.01
CA ASN A 541 22.07 0.83 -10.70
C ASN A 541 21.87 -0.43 -9.85
N GLU A 542 21.11 -0.35 -8.77
CA GLU A 542 20.70 -1.52 -7.99
C GLU A 542 19.81 -2.48 -8.80
N HIS A 543 19.01 -1.97 -9.77
CA HIS A 543 18.12 -2.78 -10.61
C HIS A 543 18.27 -2.49 -12.11
N ASN A 544 19.51 -2.17 -12.53
CA ASN A 544 19.88 -1.80 -13.90
C ASN A 544 19.21 -0.51 -14.41
N SER A 545 18.87 0.40 -13.50
CA SER A 545 18.36 1.72 -13.82
C SER A 545 19.05 2.79 -12.96
N TRP A 546 18.75 4.05 -13.22
CA TRP A 546 19.42 5.20 -12.63
C TRP A 546 18.39 6.27 -12.28
N GLY A 547 18.63 7.08 -11.26
CA GLY A 547 17.72 8.17 -10.87
C GLY A 547 16.38 7.67 -10.31
N HIS A 548 15.29 8.39 -10.55
CA HIS A 548 13.95 8.03 -10.06
C HIS A 548 12.88 7.99 -11.18
N GLY A 549 11.60 7.83 -10.85
CA GLY A 549 10.51 7.89 -11.83
C GLY A 549 10.33 6.67 -12.75
N HIS A 550 10.69 5.45 -12.33
CA HIS A 550 10.66 4.27 -13.21
C HIS A 550 10.44 2.90 -12.54
N SER A 551 10.53 2.79 -11.21
CA SER A 551 10.35 1.53 -10.47
C SER A 551 9.65 1.76 -9.12
N LEU A 552 9.31 0.67 -8.41
CA LEU A 552 8.75 0.75 -7.05
C LEU A 552 9.64 0.00 -6.06
N TYR A 553 10.94 -0.07 -6.31
CA TYR A 553 11.90 -0.69 -5.39
C TYR A 553 12.17 0.19 -4.16
N GLN A 554 12.68 -0.40 -3.07
CA GLN A 554 12.89 0.26 -1.78
C GLN A 554 13.82 1.48 -1.92
N GLU A 555 14.75 1.46 -2.87
CA GLU A 555 15.62 2.58 -3.22
C GLU A 555 14.83 3.85 -3.56
N LEU A 556 13.64 3.71 -4.17
CA LEU A 556 12.78 4.83 -4.57
C LEU A 556 11.64 5.12 -3.60
N ILE A 557 11.09 4.13 -2.89
CA ILE A 557 9.90 4.35 -2.06
C ILE A 557 10.12 4.20 -0.56
N ASN A 558 11.28 3.72 -0.09
CA ASN A 558 11.60 3.66 1.35
C ASN A 558 12.29 4.94 1.80
N VAL A 559 11.49 5.83 2.39
CA VAL A 559 11.91 7.17 2.78
C VAL A 559 12.09 7.28 4.29
N PRO A 560 12.97 8.17 4.80
CA PRO A 560 13.02 8.42 6.22
C PRO A 560 11.70 9.03 6.68
N LEU A 561 11.28 8.72 7.90
CA LEU A 561 10.19 9.43 8.57
C LEU A 561 10.49 9.53 10.07
N ILE A 562 10.63 10.76 10.56
CA ILE A 562 10.97 11.05 11.96
C ILE A 562 10.04 12.15 12.48
N PHE A 563 9.43 11.91 13.64
CA PHE A 563 8.73 12.93 14.41
C PHE A 563 9.62 13.33 15.59
N TRP A 564 9.89 14.62 15.74
CA TRP A 564 10.80 15.13 16.76
C TRP A 564 10.21 16.35 17.46
N ARG A 565 9.93 16.16 18.75
CA ARG A 565 9.73 17.23 19.73
C ARG A 565 10.08 16.65 21.10
N PRO A 566 11.31 16.86 21.60
CA PRO A 566 11.76 16.32 22.87
C PRO A 566 10.75 16.58 23.99
N GLY A 567 10.44 15.57 24.80
CA GLY A 567 9.49 15.67 25.92
C GLY A 567 8.00 15.63 25.56
N VAL A 568 7.63 15.54 24.28
CA VAL A 568 6.25 15.21 23.83
C VAL A 568 6.25 13.98 22.94
N VAL A 569 7.09 13.97 21.92
CA VAL A 569 7.27 12.78 21.09
C VAL A 569 8.29 11.88 21.79
N PRO A 570 7.95 10.63 22.13
CA PRO A 570 8.88 9.74 22.79
C PRO A 570 10.03 9.32 21.84
N ALA A 571 11.20 9.11 22.43
CA ALA A 571 12.34 8.50 21.75
C ALA A 571 12.06 7.00 21.58
N GLN A 572 11.71 6.57 20.36
CA GLN A 572 11.38 5.18 20.07
C GLN A 572 11.53 4.84 18.59
N ARG A 573 11.44 3.55 18.27
CA ARG A 573 11.50 3.04 16.91
C ARG A 573 10.24 2.24 16.62
N VAL A 574 9.54 2.62 15.55
CA VAL A 574 8.32 1.96 15.08
C VAL A 574 8.67 1.17 13.83
N ALA A 575 8.67 -0.16 13.96
CA ALA A 575 9.01 -1.08 12.87
C ALA A 575 7.86 -1.33 11.89
N HIS A 576 6.64 -0.91 12.23
CA HIS A 576 5.45 -1.12 11.40
C HIS A 576 5.55 -0.33 10.10
N THR A 577 5.05 -0.93 9.01
CA THR A 577 4.95 -0.24 7.72
C THR A 577 3.94 0.89 7.83
N VAL A 578 4.37 2.09 7.44
CA VAL A 578 3.54 3.31 7.40
C VAL A 578 3.71 4.00 6.06
N SER A 579 2.91 5.03 5.81
CA SER A 579 2.88 5.79 4.58
C SER A 579 3.09 7.29 4.84
N THR A 580 3.75 7.99 3.92
CA THR A 580 3.96 9.45 4.03
C THR A 580 2.65 10.25 3.95
N MET A 581 1.59 9.70 3.33
CA MET A 581 0.26 10.34 3.32
C MET A 581 -0.36 10.43 4.72
N GLN A 582 0.16 9.68 5.70
CA GLN A 582 -0.29 9.75 7.09
C GLN A 582 0.30 10.95 7.85
N ILE A 583 1.24 11.70 7.27
CA ILE A 583 1.86 12.87 7.91
C ILE A 583 0.83 13.96 8.22
N SER A 584 0.07 14.40 7.20
CA SER A 584 -0.93 15.46 7.34
C SER A 584 -1.99 15.18 8.41
N PRO A 585 -2.69 14.02 8.42
CA PRO A 585 -3.65 13.73 9.49
C PRO A 585 -2.99 13.65 10.87
N THR A 586 -1.72 13.20 10.96
CA THR A 586 -0.99 13.14 12.23
C THR A 586 -0.68 14.53 12.79
N VAL A 587 -0.17 15.45 11.96
CA VAL A 587 0.20 16.79 12.44
C VAL A 587 -1.03 17.62 12.81
N LEU A 588 -2.16 17.45 12.10
CA LEU A 588 -3.43 18.09 12.45
C LEU A 588 -3.94 17.60 13.80
N GLU A 589 -3.90 16.29 14.05
CA GLU A 589 -4.34 15.71 15.33
C GLU A 589 -3.46 16.17 16.49
N LEU A 590 -2.12 16.15 16.33
CA LEU A 590 -1.18 16.64 17.34
C LEU A 590 -1.35 18.13 17.62
N ALA A 591 -1.73 18.91 16.61
CA ALA A 591 -2.00 20.34 16.75
C ALA A 591 -3.41 20.66 17.28
N GLN A 592 -4.23 19.64 17.52
CA GLN A 592 -5.65 19.74 17.90
C GLN A 592 -6.48 20.57 16.92
N VAL A 593 -6.22 20.39 15.63
CA VAL A 593 -6.97 20.99 14.54
C VAL A 593 -7.93 19.94 13.96
N GLN A 594 -9.04 20.39 13.37
CA GLN A 594 -9.93 19.50 12.63
C GLN A 594 -9.15 18.73 11.55
N GLY A 595 -9.46 17.45 11.36
CA GLY A 595 -8.84 16.64 10.31
C GLY A 595 -9.28 17.04 8.90
N LEU A 596 -8.47 16.62 7.92
CA LEU A 596 -8.80 16.71 6.48
C LEU A 596 -10.11 15.98 6.18
N ARG A 597 -10.97 16.59 5.36
CA ARG A 597 -12.32 16.04 5.06
C ARG A 597 -12.30 14.65 4.42
N ASN A 598 -11.33 14.40 3.56
CA ASN A 598 -11.28 13.21 2.70
C ASN A 598 -10.02 12.36 2.89
N ALA A 599 -9.25 12.58 3.96
CA ALA A 599 -7.98 11.86 4.15
C ALA A 599 -8.17 10.34 4.08
N GLU A 600 -7.32 9.69 3.28
CA GLU A 600 -7.28 8.23 3.13
C GLU A 600 -6.20 7.61 4.04
N GLY A 601 -5.25 8.41 4.54
CA GLY A 601 -4.33 8.02 5.60
C GLY A 601 -4.91 8.20 7.00
N ARG A 602 -4.75 7.19 7.87
CA ARG A 602 -5.01 7.34 9.31
C ARG A 602 -3.83 8.02 10.01
N ALA A 603 -4.09 8.85 11.00
CA ALA A 603 -3.04 9.45 11.83
C ALA A 603 -2.18 8.39 12.53
N LEU A 604 -0.90 8.72 12.72
CA LEU A 604 0.13 7.91 13.39
C LEU A 604 0.19 8.19 14.90
N THR A 605 -0.77 8.92 15.46
CA THR A 605 -0.79 9.22 16.89
C THR A 605 -0.84 7.96 17.78
N PRO A 606 -1.53 6.85 17.42
CA PRO A 606 -1.41 5.61 18.18
C PRO A 606 0.03 5.09 18.22
N GLU A 607 0.70 5.03 17.07
CA GLU A 607 2.08 4.59 16.95
C GLU A 607 3.04 5.48 17.75
N LEU A 608 2.83 6.81 17.71
CA LEU A 608 3.58 7.78 18.52
C LEU A 608 3.35 7.58 20.03
N ARG A 609 2.19 7.03 20.45
CA ARG A 609 1.94 6.64 21.85
C ARG A 609 2.53 5.28 22.24
N GLY A 610 3.12 4.55 21.29
CA GLY A 610 3.58 3.18 21.49
C GLY A 610 2.46 2.14 21.37
N GLU A 611 1.30 2.53 20.81
CA GLU A 611 0.22 1.61 20.51
C GLU A 611 0.50 0.81 19.23
N ILE A 612 0.03 -0.43 19.18
CA ILE A 612 -0.02 -1.22 17.94
C ILE A 612 -1.43 -1.02 17.36
N PRO A 613 -1.56 -0.36 16.21
CA PRO A 613 -2.87 -0.12 15.60
C PRO A 613 -3.59 -1.41 15.24
N ALA A 614 -4.92 -1.33 15.22
CA ALA A 614 -5.72 -2.44 14.77
C ALA A 614 -5.53 -2.71 13.26
N GLY A 615 -5.55 -3.98 12.86
CA GLY A 615 -5.46 -4.41 11.48
C GLY A 615 -4.03 -4.60 10.94
N PRO A 616 -3.90 -4.94 9.66
CA PRO A 616 -2.62 -5.20 9.01
C PRO A 616 -1.81 -3.91 8.85
N GLN A 617 -0.52 -3.97 9.14
CA GLN A 617 0.40 -2.84 9.02
C GLN A 617 0.98 -2.80 7.60
N VAL A 618 0.35 -2.02 6.73
CA VAL A 618 0.64 -1.99 5.29
C VAL A 618 0.76 -0.59 4.73
N ALA A 619 1.49 -0.47 3.63
CA ALA A 619 1.47 0.70 2.77
C ALA A 619 1.36 0.28 1.30
N PHE A 620 0.73 1.16 0.52
CA PHE A 620 0.51 0.99 -0.91
C PHE A 620 1.20 2.11 -1.69
N SER A 621 1.84 1.76 -2.79
CA SER A 621 2.51 2.75 -3.67
C SER A 621 2.08 2.52 -5.12
N ASP A 622 1.91 3.61 -5.84
CA ASP A 622 1.57 3.63 -7.26
C ASP A 622 2.79 4.08 -8.06
N PHE A 623 2.92 3.62 -9.31
CA PHE A 623 3.69 4.33 -10.33
C PHE A 623 2.77 4.55 -11.51
N LEU A 624 2.29 5.79 -11.66
CA LEU A 624 1.27 6.12 -12.65
C LEU A 624 0.12 5.09 -12.64
N ASP A 625 -0.40 4.73 -13.82
CA ASP A 625 -1.28 3.57 -14.00
C ASP A 625 -0.56 2.31 -14.51
N ASP A 626 0.78 2.30 -14.42
CA ASP A 626 1.62 1.19 -14.84
C ASP A 626 1.77 0.13 -13.74
N ARG A 627 2.09 0.55 -12.50
CA ARG A 627 2.42 -0.37 -11.40
C ARG A 627 1.68 -0.05 -10.11
N ARG A 628 1.54 -1.08 -9.29
CA ARG A 628 1.02 -1.02 -7.91
C ARG A 628 1.93 -1.84 -7.02
N ALA A 629 2.18 -1.39 -5.80
CA ALA A 629 2.93 -2.15 -4.81
C ALA A 629 2.21 -2.19 -3.48
N ILE A 630 2.40 -3.28 -2.73
CA ILE A 630 2.04 -3.40 -1.33
C ILE A 630 3.28 -3.87 -0.56
N ARG A 631 3.55 -3.22 0.59
CA ARG A 631 4.45 -3.75 1.62
C ARG A 631 3.61 -4.11 2.86
N ALA A 632 3.76 -5.34 3.34
CA ALA A 632 3.12 -5.83 4.55
C ALA A 632 4.16 -6.57 5.41
N GLY A 633 4.58 -5.95 6.50
CA GLY A 633 5.71 -6.42 7.30
C GLY A 633 6.98 -6.57 6.46
N ARG A 634 7.58 -7.77 6.47
CA ARG A 634 8.77 -8.12 5.68
C ARG A 634 8.48 -8.39 4.20
N TRP A 635 7.22 -8.60 3.82
CA TRP A 635 6.88 -9.03 2.47
C TRP A 635 6.49 -7.85 1.60
N LYS A 636 6.92 -7.91 0.34
CA LYS A 636 6.53 -6.93 -0.67
C LYS A 636 6.13 -7.61 -1.96
N LEU A 637 5.09 -7.05 -2.59
CA LEU A 637 4.57 -7.47 -3.89
C LEU A 637 4.48 -6.24 -4.79
N ILE A 638 5.07 -6.33 -5.99
CA ILE A 638 4.96 -5.33 -7.04
C ILE A 638 4.17 -5.95 -8.19
N LEU A 639 3.13 -5.26 -8.64
CA LEU A 639 2.34 -5.62 -9.81
C LEU A 639 2.73 -4.74 -10.98
N ARG A 640 3.19 -5.34 -12.09
CA ARG A 640 3.38 -4.69 -13.39
C ARG A 640 2.46 -5.34 -14.41
N GLY A 641 1.32 -4.70 -14.68
CA GLY A 641 0.21 -5.35 -15.39
C GLY A 641 -0.22 -6.65 -14.71
N HIS A 642 -0.01 -7.79 -15.36
CA HIS A 642 -0.36 -9.11 -14.81
C HIS A 642 0.84 -9.92 -14.28
N ASN A 643 2.03 -9.31 -14.27
CA ASN A 643 3.27 -9.94 -13.84
C ASN A 643 3.58 -9.46 -12.41
N PRO A 644 3.29 -10.27 -11.38
CA PRO A 644 3.70 -9.97 -10.02
C PRO A 644 5.18 -10.33 -9.80
N THR A 645 5.89 -9.51 -9.04
CA THR A 645 7.19 -9.86 -8.43
C THR A 645 7.09 -9.72 -6.91
N MET A 646 7.72 -10.64 -6.17
CA MET A 646 7.62 -10.72 -4.72
C MET A 646 9.00 -10.79 -4.07
N PHE A 647 9.16 -10.11 -2.93
CA PHE A 647 10.42 -9.99 -2.20
C PHE A 647 10.24 -10.19 -0.69
N ASP A 648 11.32 -10.65 -0.04
CA ASP A 648 11.46 -10.71 1.41
C ASP A 648 12.49 -9.67 1.87
N LEU A 649 11.99 -8.53 2.33
CA LEU A 649 12.79 -7.37 2.71
C LEU A 649 13.63 -7.59 3.98
N GLN A 650 13.37 -8.63 4.76
CA GLN A 650 14.20 -8.93 5.92
C GLN A 650 15.49 -9.66 5.53
N SER A 651 15.42 -10.60 4.58
CA SER A 651 16.61 -11.30 4.07
C SER A 651 17.27 -10.61 2.88
N ASP A 652 16.51 -9.81 2.14
CA ASP A 652 16.92 -9.12 0.92
C ASP A 652 16.34 -7.70 0.89
N PRO A 653 16.85 -6.78 1.74
CA PRO A 653 16.34 -5.41 1.84
C PRO A 653 16.54 -4.59 0.56
N GLY A 654 17.46 -4.98 -0.32
CA GLY A 654 17.73 -4.34 -1.62
C GLY A 654 17.00 -4.98 -2.80
N GLU A 655 16.08 -5.93 -2.54
CA GLU A 655 15.21 -6.56 -3.55
C GLU A 655 15.98 -7.11 -4.77
N GLN A 656 17.14 -7.73 -4.51
CA GLN A 656 18.02 -8.26 -5.54
C GLN A 656 17.59 -9.66 -6.01
N ARG A 657 16.73 -10.33 -5.25
CA ARG A 657 16.26 -11.69 -5.52
C ARG A 657 14.74 -11.77 -5.48
N GLU A 658 14.14 -11.83 -6.67
CA GLU A 658 12.73 -12.20 -6.82
C GLU A 658 12.46 -13.61 -6.25
N LEU A 659 11.37 -13.73 -5.50
CA LEU A 659 10.91 -14.98 -4.93
C LEU A 659 9.89 -15.69 -5.84
N ASP A 660 10.02 -17.01 -5.94
CA ASP A 660 8.99 -17.85 -6.52
C ASP A 660 7.81 -17.93 -5.54
N MET A 661 6.71 -17.24 -5.88
CA MET A 661 5.48 -17.20 -5.08
C MET A 661 4.90 -18.59 -4.80
N ASN A 662 5.17 -19.61 -5.63
CA ASN A 662 4.72 -20.99 -5.38
C ASN A 662 5.45 -21.64 -4.21
N ARG A 663 6.65 -21.17 -3.87
CA ARG A 663 7.41 -21.61 -2.70
C ARG A 663 7.07 -20.80 -1.45
N HIS A 664 6.29 -19.72 -1.60
CA HIS A 664 5.82 -18.84 -0.53
C HIS A 664 4.29 -18.61 -0.59
N PRO A 665 3.46 -19.67 -0.62
CA PRO A 665 2.06 -19.57 -0.99
C PRO A 665 1.18 -18.82 0.05
N ILE A 666 1.54 -18.82 1.33
CA ILE A 666 0.76 -18.17 2.40
C ILE A 666 1.01 -16.65 2.36
N ALA A 667 2.27 -16.23 2.24
CA ALA A 667 2.67 -14.84 2.11
C ALA A 667 2.20 -14.23 0.77
N ALA A 668 2.30 -15.00 -0.33
CA ALA A 668 1.74 -14.62 -1.62
C ALA A 668 0.23 -14.34 -1.53
N ARG A 669 -0.53 -15.25 -0.91
CA ARG A 669 -1.97 -15.10 -0.72
C ARG A 669 -2.30 -13.93 0.20
N TYR A 670 -1.56 -13.76 1.30
CA TYR A 670 -1.71 -12.61 2.21
C TYR A 670 -1.60 -11.27 1.48
N LEU A 671 -0.51 -11.06 0.73
CA LEU A 671 -0.30 -9.82 -0.04
C LEU A 671 -1.39 -9.62 -1.10
N ARG A 672 -1.80 -10.70 -1.80
CA ARG A 672 -2.82 -10.63 -2.85
C ARG A 672 -4.20 -10.28 -2.32
N VAL A 673 -4.58 -10.84 -1.17
CA VAL A 673 -5.85 -10.51 -0.50
C VAL A 673 -5.89 -9.03 -0.16
N LEU A 674 -4.83 -8.50 0.47
CA LEU A 674 -4.79 -7.11 0.90
C LEU A 674 -4.75 -6.12 -0.27
N ILE A 675 -3.90 -6.34 -1.27
CA ILE A 675 -3.84 -5.45 -2.45
C ILE A 675 -5.10 -5.55 -3.30
N GLY A 676 -5.70 -6.74 -3.42
CA GLY A 676 -6.96 -6.93 -4.10
C GLY A 676 -8.10 -6.18 -3.42
N GLN A 677 -8.19 -6.29 -2.09
CA GLN A 677 -9.14 -5.52 -1.29
C GLN A 677 -8.94 -4.00 -1.48
N TYR A 678 -7.71 -3.51 -1.33
CA TYR A 678 -7.41 -2.08 -1.47
C TYR A 678 -7.72 -1.54 -2.87
N LEU A 679 -7.37 -2.27 -3.93
CA LEU A 679 -7.66 -1.87 -5.31
C LEU A 679 -9.14 -2.04 -5.70
N GLY A 680 -9.91 -2.79 -4.92
CA GLY A 680 -11.36 -2.95 -5.04
C GLY A 680 -12.16 -1.97 -4.19
N ALA A 681 -11.51 -1.33 -3.19
CA ALA A 681 -12.17 -0.40 -2.29
C ALA A 681 -12.57 0.89 -3.02
N ILE A 682 -13.80 1.30 -2.81
CA ILE A 682 -14.29 2.61 -3.26
C ILE A 682 -14.05 3.68 -2.20
N ASP A 683 -14.09 3.31 -0.92
CA ASP A 683 -13.67 4.13 0.22
C ASP A 683 -12.26 3.69 0.64
N ARG A 684 -11.23 4.39 0.14
CA ARG A 684 -9.83 4.03 0.42
C ARG A 684 -9.38 4.43 1.83
N GLY A 685 -10.03 5.40 2.46
CA GLY A 685 -9.76 5.73 3.87
C GLY A 685 -10.21 4.64 4.82
N ASN A 686 -11.20 3.84 4.40
CA ASN A 686 -11.67 2.66 5.12
C ASN A 686 -11.57 1.38 4.27
N TRP A 687 -10.49 1.23 3.51
CA TRP A 687 -10.32 0.17 2.51
C TRP A 687 -10.48 -1.26 3.04
N LEU A 688 -10.19 -1.48 4.33
CA LEU A 688 -10.28 -2.80 4.96
C LEU A 688 -11.73 -3.20 5.28
N SER A 689 -12.68 -2.25 5.32
CA SER A 689 -14.07 -2.49 5.67
C SER A 689 -14.85 -3.20 4.56
N ALA A 690 -15.74 -4.12 4.92
CA ALA A 690 -16.75 -4.63 3.99
C ALA A 690 -17.78 -3.55 3.61
N ASP A 691 -18.10 -2.68 4.58
CA ASP A 691 -19.05 -1.58 4.43
C ASP A 691 -18.37 -0.43 3.69
N GLN A 692 -18.33 -0.54 2.37
CA GLN A 692 -17.81 0.47 1.46
C GLN A 692 -18.90 1.53 1.21
N ARG A 693 -18.88 2.62 1.98
CA ARG A 693 -20.02 3.57 2.05
C ARG A 693 -20.01 4.66 0.98
N ALA A 694 -18.88 5.34 0.80
CA ALA A 694 -18.78 6.48 -0.11
C ALA A 694 -17.40 6.57 -0.72
N ARG A 695 -17.36 6.79 -2.04
CA ARG A 695 -16.12 7.04 -2.75
C ARG A 695 -15.69 8.49 -2.56
N THR A 696 -14.44 8.71 -2.16
CA THR A 696 -13.79 10.01 -2.37
C THR A 696 -13.56 10.17 -3.87
N GLN A 697 -14.41 10.96 -4.53
CA GLN A 697 -14.26 11.28 -5.95
C GLN A 697 -13.92 12.75 -6.09
N LEU A 698 -12.72 13.02 -6.58
CA LEU A 698 -12.28 14.35 -6.95
C LEU A 698 -12.36 14.51 -8.47
N GLY A 699 -12.58 15.75 -8.91
CA GLY A 699 -12.40 16.09 -10.32
C GLY A 699 -10.95 15.92 -10.74
N THR A 700 -10.71 15.55 -11.99
CA THR A 700 -9.36 15.58 -12.56
C THR A 700 -9.13 16.92 -13.22
N GLU A 701 -7.99 17.54 -12.94
CA GLU A 701 -7.58 18.80 -13.57
C GLU A 701 -6.22 18.65 -14.23
N SER A 702 -6.03 19.38 -15.33
CA SER A 702 -4.78 19.40 -16.08
C SER A 702 -4.40 20.81 -16.51
N ILE A 703 -3.12 20.97 -16.79
CA ILE A 703 -2.55 22.18 -17.37
C ILE A 703 -2.01 21.91 -18.77
N GLU A 704 -1.82 22.97 -19.54
CA GLU A 704 -0.99 22.93 -20.74
C GLU A 704 0.49 23.01 -20.34
N ILE A 705 1.32 22.15 -20.93
CA ILE A 705 2.79 22.21 -20.81
C ILE A 705 3.33 23.04 -21.98
N ASP A 706 3.68 24.30 -21.69
CA ASP A 706 4.27 25.22 -22.67
C ASP A 706 5.81 25.07 -22.73
N PRO A 707 6.47 25.61 -23.79
CA PRO A 707 7.92 25.50 -23.95
C PRO A 707 8.74 26.12 -22.81
N VAL A 708 8.22 27.15 -22.13
CA VAL A 708 8.92 27.81 -21.02
C VAL A 708 8.92 26.90 -19.80
N LEU A 709 7.76 26.35 -19.45
CA LEU A 709 7.66 25.35 -18.38
C LEU A 709 8.54 24.14 -18.70
N CYS A 710 8.54 23.70 -19.96
CA CYS A 710 9.33 22.55 -20.37
C CYS A 710 10.84 22.80 -20.28
N ALA A 711 11.30 24.01 -20.60
CA ALA A 711 12.69 24.41 -20.42
C ALA A 711 13.07 24.43 -18.93
N GLN A 712 12.22 25.02 -18.07
CA GLN A 712 12.43 25.05 -16.62
C GLN A 712 12.55 23.65 -16.02
N LEU A 713 11.67 22.72 -16.42
CA LEU A 713 11.72 21.35 -15.93
C LEU A 713 12.99 20.61 -16.39
N ARG A 714 13.44 20.83 -17.64
CA ARG A 714 14.67 20.22 -18.17
C ARG A 714 15.93 20.71 -17.45
N GLU A 715 15.98 21.97 -17.06
CA GLU A 715 17.10 22.52 -16.27
C GLU A 715 17.26 21.81 -14.91
N LEU A 716 16.20 21.21 -14.40
CA LEU A 716 16.17 20.45 -13.15
C LEU A 716 16.42 18.95 -13.34
N GLY A 717 16.78 18.53 -14.55
CA GLY A 717 17.00 17.13 -14.87
C GLY A 717 15.71 16.33 -15.12
N TYR A 718 14.54 16.99 -15.23
CA TYR A 718 13.30 16.30 -15.59
C TYR A 718 13.15 16.13 -17.11
N GLY A 719 12.65 14.97 -17.52
CA GLY A 719 12.08 14.80 -18.85
C GLY A 719 10.84 15.68 -19.01
N CYS A 720 10.67 16.31 -20.18
CA CYS A 720 9.45 17.05 -20.49
C CYS A 720 9.10 16.96 -21.98
N THR A 721 7.83 16.63 -22.25
CA THR A 721 7.21 16.62 -23.58
C THR A 721 6.17 17.74 -23.70
N GLU A 722 6.25 18.54 -24.77
CA GLU A 722 5.32 19.65 -25.03
C GLU A 722 3.90 19.14 -25.35
N GLY A 723 2.88 19.89 -24.92
CA GLY A 723 1.46 19.58 -25.14
C GLY A 723 0.76 18.89 -23.97
N THR A 724 -0.49 18.47 -24.18
CA THR A 724 -1.34 17.83 -23.15
C THR A 724 -1.26 16.30 -23.15
N ALA A 725 -0.37 15.71 -23.96
CA ALA A 725 -0.28 14.26 -24.08
C ALA A 725 0.43 13.68 -22.84
N PRO A 726 -0.09 12.58 -22.26
CA PRO A 726 0.58 11.93 -21.13
C PRO A 726 1.98 11.48 -21.58
N PRO A 727 3.00 11.56 -20.72
CA PRO A 727 4.30 10.97 -21.02
C PRO A 727 4.07 9.49 -21.30
N SER A 728 4.39 9.06 -22.53
CA SER A 728 4.54 7.65 -22.82
C SER A 728 5.64 7.14 -21.90
N ALA A 729 5.38 6.08 -21.14
CA ALA A 729 6.42 5.34 -20.45
C ALA A 729 7.55 5.07 -21.44
N VAL A 730 8.63 5.85 -21.37
CA VAL A 730 9.75 5.73 -22.29
C VAL A 730 10.45 4.43 -21.92
N GLY A 731 10.24 3.40 -22.76
CA GLY A 731 11.11 2.23 -22.85
C GLY A 731 10.62 0.95 -22.19
N GLN A 732 9.45 0.41 -22.55
CA GLN A 732 9.13 -1.01 -22.28
C GLN A 732 8.33 -1.62 -23.43
N THR A 733 9.02 -2.27 -24.36
CA THR A 733 8.43 -3.30 -25.24
C THR A 733 8.46 -4.64 -24.50
N ASP A 734 7.27 -5.26 -24.41
CA ASP A 734 6.92 -6.65 -24.07
C ASP A 734 7.72 -7.43 -23.01
#